data_AF-A0A9P9BS70-F1
#
_entry.id   AF-A0A9P9BS70-F1
#
_cell.length_a   1.000
_cell.length_b   1.000
_cell.length_c   1.000
_cell.angle_alpha   90.00
_cell.angle_beta   90.00
_cell.angle_gamma   90.00
#
_symmetry.space_group_name_H-M   'P 1'
#
loop_
_entity.id
_entity.type
_entity.pdbx_description
1 polymer ?
#
loop_
_entity_poly.entity_id
_entity_poly.type
_entity_poly.pdbx_seq_one_letter_code
_entity_poly.pdbx_strand_id
1 'polypeptide(L)'
;MASPPFGLPLGFGTFWSSVWTVVTAWPAYQLLKALYNISPLHPLHHVPGPMLAAATYLPEFYHDVYLGGRYTHAIQKMHSTYGPIVRVNPHEVHCNDMDFADEIYASGGRKRDKPMHLINGSSGGNGNTFGTADHDLHRIRRVPVAKFFSVAMISQLENEVHALANKLCDKLLAERTKAGPARQPVDVAAAYSLFTTDAISSYSFGEPFGLLDQPGWTPNFRDATLAMLKPTNLFRFFPFLLPLTNSAVLFVDYLPADMALLIRAMRITIPGHVNKTKADLDAGIRYHRPTVFGSLLESELPEAEKEPARLAFEANAIVGAGTETTSWALSVITFHLLDKPAILARLTEELQAAVPDPTKLPRWATLEALPYLGAVIQEGQRLSYGVSARSSRVATQEDLVYRGEWAKKPVEIAIPRGYAVGMSAAIAHHDEALYPDSHSFVPERWLLGGDGQTTRNRELERGLLNFSKGSRACLGKNLAMCELHLALAAVVLRVMPYMKLYETTVADVAYDHDMFIPVVKEGSKGVRVTIEHGWEKRQLIQYVCICHLPSDGVQHDLLILLFHHLIERPVIEKQRKMATVAGWNPDVDPGNRIIQPTGLPLGVITTASVMAVLTTIFTATRTHVRIVDRVFGWDDGLMVAGYVTYMGSVIVGIWANLIGIGTLDVDLNQWQFEESKKMHTAWLLVYFFPMTLVKASICVTLLRITGGSKRSLALTVWVLLAITMVSFVAAFVGTLLQCQPIEALWRPQLVLEGSAYCAPIEIFVALGYISTVCTIITDAALVLIPALVLWKAQMQFQAKLQVFTMLSVGSCASIITVVRIPYVQRYSNPADQHYYIAVVVLCSLVETGIGCVAASFPSLRRLVLRTWYGQAASSENMDINNNNIQDRNLGLITFGSKQPGPPLDHHGRFRNPTDKGINLATVTQAVKSRDRDGGDDRSGWTRLQDGDDYSSSDKGELLKQDGWGGQGIRAEYSYQVEIEPAPVERDSDGPHRR
;
A
#
# COMPACT_ATOMS: atom_id res chain seq x y z
N MET A 1 16.36 -62.46 -32.76
CA MET A 1 17.14 -61.79 -33.82
C MET A 1 16.80 -60.31 -33.79
N ALA A 2 17.84 -59.49 -33.57
CA ALA A 2 18.04 -58.08 -33.90
C ALA A 2 16.87 -57.07 -33.80
N SER A 3 17.02 -56.11 -32.86
CA SER A 3 16.58 -54.71 -32.95
C SER A 3 17.25 -53.99 -34.15
N PRO A 4 16.63 -52.95 -34.76
CA PRO A 4 16.85 -51.53 -34.38
C PRO A 4 15.60 -50.59 -34.66
N PRO A 5 15.67 -49.22 -34.75
CA PRO A 5 15.45 -48.30 -33.61
C PRO A 5 14.51 -47.06 -33.83
N PHE A 6 14.08 -46.44 -32.70
CA PHE A 6 13.81 -45.02 -32.36
C PHE A 6 12.96 -44.03 -33.23
N GLY A 7 11.98 -43.36 -32.58
CA GLY A 7 11.41 -42.03 -32.95
C GLY A 7 10.37 -41.49 -31.93
N LEU A 8 10.66 -40.36 -31.25
CA LEU A 8 9.88 -39.70 -30.17
C LEU A 8 8.85 -38.66 -30.68
N PRO A 9 7.73 -38.37 -29.96
CA PRO A 9 6.87 -37.20 -30.21
C PRO A 9 7.18 -36.03 -29.24
N LEU A 10 7.59 -34.89 -29.79
CA LEU A 10 7.87 -33.62 -29.11
C LEU A 10 6.60 -32.76 -29.02
N GLY A 11 6.17 -32.35 -27.82
CA GLY A 11 5.12 -31.32 -27.70
C GLY A 11 4.51 -31.07 -26.31
N PHE A 12 4.49 -32.07 -25.42
CA PHE A 12 3.91 -31.92 -24.06
C PHE A 12 4.93 -31.54 -22.98
N GLY A 13 6.21 -31.85 -23.21
CA GLY A 13 7.31 -31.49 -22.32
C GLY A 13 7.71 -30.02 -22.39
N THR A 14 7.49 -29.34 -23.52
CA THR A 14 8.02 -28.00 -23.77
C THR A 14 7.35 -26.91 -22.91
N PHE A 15 6.02 -26.90 -22.74
CA PHE A 15 5.37 -25.87 -21.90
C PHE A 15 5.64 -26.04 -20.39
N TRP A 16 5.64 -27.28 -19.88
CA TRP A 16 6.04 -27.54 -18.50
C TRP A 16 7.53 -27.24 -18.31
N SER A 17 8.37 -27.55 -19.29
CA SER A 17 9.76 -27.10 -19.28
C SER A 17 9.82 -25.57 -19.24
N SER A 18 9.00 -24.81 -19.98
CA SER A 18 9.03 -23.34 -19.93
C SER A 18 8.61 -22.75 -18.57
N VAL A 19 7.57 -23.30 -17.91
CA VAL A 19 7.15 -22.81 -16.59
C VAL A 19 8.13 -23.22 -15.49
N TRP A 20 8.62 -24.47 -15.50
CA TRP A 20 9.71 -24.86 -14.62
C TRP A 20 10.94 -24.01 -14.91
N THR A 21 11.27 -23.77 -16.18
CA THR A 21 12.34 -22.85 -16.58
C THR A 21 12.09 -21.46 -16.04
N VAL A 22 10.90 -20.86 -16.04
CA VAL A 22 10.70 -19.52 -15.43
C VAL A 22 10.78 -19.56 -13.89
N VAL A 23 10.15 -20.56 -13.25
CA VAL A 23 10.13 -20.72 -11.79
C VAL A 23 11.49 -21.13 -11.24
N THR A 24 12.34 -21.82 -12.00
CA THR A 24 13.74 -22.12 -11.64
C THR A 24 14.67 -21.04 -12.15
N ALA A 25 14.47 -20.47 -13.34
CA ALA A 25 15.35 -19.45 -13.91
C ALA A 25 15.22 -18.13 -13.17
N TRP A 26 14.09 -17.76 -12.58
CA TRP A 26 14.04 -16.53 -11.79
C TRP A 26 14.87 -16.63 -10.50
N PRO A 27 14.66 -17.63 -9.61
CA PRO A 27 15.55 -17.86 -8.46
C PRO A 27 17.00 -18.14 -8.88
N ALA A 28 17.22 -18.90 -9.95
CA ALA A 28 18.58 -19.14 -10.46
C ALA A 28 19.21 -17.84 -10.99
N TYR A 29 18.45 -16.97 -11.66
CA TYR A 29 18.92 -15.66 -12.11
C TYR A 29 19.22 -14.74 -10.93
N GLN A 30 18.39 -14.75 -9.88
CA GLN A 30 18.67 -14.00 -8.66
C GLN A 30 19.90 -14.56 -7.92
N LEU A 31 20.06 -15.89 -7.88
CA LEU A 31 21.24 -16.54 -7.33
C LEU A 31 22.50 -16.22 -8.14
N LEU A 32 22.43 -16.31 -9.47
CA LEU A 32 23.53 -15.96 -10.37
C LEU A 32 23.90 -14.48 -10.25
N LYS A 33 22.92 -13.59 -10.11
CA LYS A 33 23.18 -12.17 -9.82
C LYS A 33 23.84 -11.97 -8.47
N ALA A 34 23.35 -12.65 -7.43
CA ALA A 34 23.96 -12.60 -6.10
C ALA A 34 25.41 -13.10 -6.11
N LEU A 35 25.68 -14.21 -6.82
CA LEU A 35 27.02 -14.74 -7.03
C LEU A 35 27.90 -13.80 -7.85
N TYR A 36 27.37 -13.20 -8.92
CA TYR A 36 28.09 -12.19 -9.70
C TYR A 36 28.48 -11.01 -8.82
N ASN A 37 27.54 -10.47 -8.02
CA ASN A 37 27.75 -9.28 -7.19
C ASN A 37 28.87 -9.43 -6.14
N ILE A 38 29.11 -10.66 -5.66
CA ILE A 38 30.22 -10.97 -4.73
C ILE A 38 31.48 -11.50 -5.43
N SER A 39 31.38 -11.87 -6.71
CA SER A 39 32.51 -12.41 -7.46
C SER A 39 33.54 -11.32 -7.77
N PRO A 40 34.82 -11.68 -8.02
CA PRO A 40 35.84 -10.75 -8.48
C PRO A 40 35.53 -10.02 -9.80
N LEU A 41 34.52 -10.49 -10.54
CA LEU A 41 34.05 -9.84 -11.77
C LEU A 41 33.25 -8.57 -11.47
N HIS A 42 32.69 -8.43 -10.26
CA HIS A 42 31.94 -7.24 -9.90
C HIS A 42 32.90 -6.06 -9.61
N PRO A 43 32.67 -4.87 -10.19
CA PRO A 43 33.53 -3.70 -10.00
C PRO A 43 33.70 -3.22 -8.55
N LEU A 44 32.77 -3.56 -7.65
CA LEU A 44 32.84 -3.26 -6.21
C LEU A 44 33.23 -4.46 -5.33
N HIS A 45 33.80 -5.54 -5.88
CA HIS A 45 34.12 -6.73 -5.07
C HIS A 45 35.23 -6.47 -4.02
N HIS A 46 36.12 -5.51 -4.29
CA HIS A 46 37.22 -5.14 -3.39
C HIS A 46 36.76 -4.21 -2.25
N VAL A 47 35.54 -3.66 -2.32
CA VAL A 47 34.99 -2.79 -1.28
C VAL A 47 34.52 -3.65 -0.10
N PRO A 48 35.01 -3.40 1.13
CA PRO A 48 34.67 -4.23 2.28
C PRO A 48 33.20 -4.06 2.70
N GLY A 49 32.60 -5.09 3.28
CA GLY A 49 31.23 -5.06 3.79
C GLY A 49 30.65 -6.46 3.99
N PRO A 50 29.44 -6.57 4.57
CA PRO A 50 28.78 -7.86 4.75
C PRO A 50 28.48 -8.53 3.40
N MET A 51 28.82 -9.82 3.26
CA MET A 51 28.60 -10.57 2.01
C MET A 51 27.14 -10.55 1.54
N LEU A 52 26.17 -10.64 2.46
CA LEU A 52 24.75 -10.62 2.10
C LEU A 52 24.29 -9.26 1.54
N ALA A 53 24.86 -8.17 2.06
CA ALA A 53 24.62 -6.81 1.57
C ALA A 53 25.29 -6.58 0.21
N ALA A 54 26.51 -7.09 0.03
CA ALA A 54 27.17 -7.08 -1.27
C ALA A 54 26.41 -7.92 -2.31
N ALA A 55 25.83 -9.06 -1.92
CA ALA A 55 25.12 -9.97 -2.81
C ALA A 55 23.71 -9.49 -3.20
N THR A 56 22.95 -8.96 -2.24
CA THR A 56 21.50 -8.71 -2.37
C THR A 56 21.05 -7.46 -1.65
N TYR A 57 19.85 -6.97 -1.98
CA TYR A 57 19.17 -5.92 -1.24
C TYR A 57 18.42 -6.42 0.02
N LEU A 58 18.52 -7.71 0.38
CA LEU A 58 17.74 -8.28 1.49
C LEU A 58 18.04 -7.63 2.85
N PRO A 59 19.29 -7.29 3.21
CA PRO A 59 19.55 -6.60 4.48
C PRO A 59 18.91 -5.21 4.51
N GLU A 60 19.03 -4.44 3.43
CA GLU A 60 18.38 -3.13 3.31
C GLU A 60 16.85 -3.28 3.43
N PHE A 61 16.25 -4.24 2.72
CA PHE A 61 14.81 -4.51 2.81
C PHE A 61 14.37 -4.89 4.23
N TYR A 62 15.11 -5.78 4.90
CA TYR A 62 14.81 -6.19 6.27
C TYR A 62 14.86 -5.01 7.24
N HIS A 63 15.90 -4.17 7.16
CA HIS A 63 16.05 -3.05 8.09
C HIS A 63 15.12 -1.87 7.76
N ASP A 64 14.92 -1.54 6.48
CA ASP A 64 14.13 -0.38 6.06
C ASP A 64 12.62 -0.68 6.01
N VAL A 65 12.21 -1.88 5.61
CA VAL A 65 10.79 -2.25 5.48
C VAL A 65 10.29 -3.02 6.69
N TYR A 66 10.98 -4.08 7.12
CA TYR A 66 10.50 -4.93 8.22
C TYR A 66 10.77 -4.31 9.60
N LEU A 67 11.94 -3.70 9.81
CA LEU A 67 12.28 -3.00 11.06
C LEU A 67 11.98 -1.48 11.03
N GLY A 68 11.31 -1.00 9.99
CA GLY A 68 10.79 0.37 9.93
C GLY A 68 11.83 1.48 9.79
N GLY A 69 12.84 1.33 8.91
CA GLY A 69 13.80 2.41 8.63
C GLY A 69 15.04 2.39 9.51
N ARG A 70 15.45 1.24 10.05
CA ARG A 70 16.60 1.12 10.96
C ARG A 70 17.92 0.78 10.26
N TYR A 71 18.01 0.93 8.93
CA TYR A 71 19.21 0.52 8.22
C TYR A 71 20.42 1.40 8.50
N THR A 72 20.21 2.68 8.81
CA THR A 72 21.28 3.60 9.20
C THR A 72 22.02 3.14 10.47
N HIS A 73 21.32 2.57 11.46
CA HIS A 73 21.97 1.92 12.62
C HIS A 73 22.80 0.70 12.22
N ALA A 74 22.29 -0.12 11.28
CA ALA A 74 23.04 -1.26 10.78
C ALA A 74 24.32 -0.81 10.05
N ILE A 75 24.24 0.26 9.25
CA ILE A 75 25.39 0.84 8.53
C ILE A 75 26.42 1.40 9.50
N GLN A 76 26.00 2.10 10.56
CA GLN A 76 26.92 2.56 11.62
C GLN A 76 27.70 1.39 12.24
N LYS A 77 27.02 0.26 12.52
CA LYS A 77 27.68 -0.97 12.99
C LYS A 77 28.60 -1.60 11.94
N MET A 78 28.28 -1.46 10.65
CA MET A 78 29.18 -1.92 9.60
C MET A 78 30.47 -1.08 9.57
N HIS A 79 30.39 0.24 9.76
CA HIS A 79 31.58 1.09 9.81
C HIS A 79 32.54 0.72 10.95
N SER A 80 32.02 0.38 12.13
CA SER A 80 32.87 -0.07 13.24
C SER A 80 33.57 -1.41 12.96
N THR A 81 33.06 -2.22 12.03
CA THR A 81 33.61 -3.54 11.68
C THR A 81 34.52 -3.51 10.45
N TYR A 82 34.13 -2.79 9.41
CA TYR A 82 34.74 -2.83 8.08
C TYR A 82 35.58 -1.59 7.73
N GLY A 83 35.43 -0.49 8.48
CA GLY A 83 36.18 0.75 8.29
C GLY A 83 35.38 1.89 7.65
N PRO A 84 36.04 2.96 7.18
CA PRO A 84 35.40 4.22 6.77
C PRO A 84 34.58 4.12 5.48
N ILE A 85 34.84 3.11 4.64
CA ILE A 85 34.12 2.85 3.39
C ILE A 85 33.53 1.45 3.47
N VAL A 86 32.22 1.32 3.25
CA VAL A 86 31.51 0.04 3.36
C VAL A 86 30.54 -0.14 2.20
N ARG A 87 30.51 -1.34 1.61
CA ARG A 87 29.47 -1.72 0.65
C ARG A 87 28.17 -2.11 1.37
N VAL A 88 27.12 -1.30 1.18
CA VAL A 88 25.84 -1.43 1.91
C VAL A 88 24.73 -2.07 1.07
N ASN A 89 24.84 -2.10 -0.25
CA ASN A 89 24.00 -2.96 -1.10
C ASN A 89 24.80 -3.29 -2.38
N PRO A 90 24.25 -4.05 -3.34
CA PRO A 90 25.01 -4.43 -4.53
C PRO A 90 25.55 -3.25 -5.36
N HIS A 91 24.91 -2.08 -5.30
CA HIS A 91 25.21 -0.92 -6.15
C HIS A 91 25.55 0.37 -5.39
N GLU A 92 25.65 0.31 -4.06
CA GLU A 92 25.84 1.46 -3.19
C GLU A 92 26.93 1.19 -2.14
N VAL A 93 27.79 2.19 -1.99
CA VAL A 93 28.84 2.28 -0.98
C VAL A 93 28.49 3.41 -0.02
N HIS A 94 28.70 3.21 1.27
CA HIS A 94 28.56 4.24 2.27
C HIS A 94 29.93 4.67 2.79
N CYS A 95 30.10 5.98 2.97
CA CYS A 95 31.31 6.61 3.49
C CYS A 95 31.01 7.25 4.85
N ASN A 96 31.89 7.08 5.82
CA ASN A 96 31.86 7.76 7.11
C ASN A 96 33.19 8.47 7.39
N ASP A 97 33.65 9.25 6.41
CA ASP A 97 34.83 10.10 6.52
C ASP A 97 34.53 11.45 5.83
N MET A 98 34.56 12.53 6.62
CA MET A 98 34.18 13.87 6.17
C MET A 98 35.19 14.49 5.20
N ASP A 99 36.45 14.03 5.18
CA ASP A 99 37.45 14.53 4.24
C ASP A 99 37.13 14.11 2.80
N PHE A 100 36.36 13.03 2.63
CA PHE A 100 35.90 12.56 1.32
C PHE A 100 34.54 13.17 0.90
N ALA A 101 33.91 13.96 1.75
CA ALA A 101 32.58 14.51 1.49
C ALA A 101 32.54 15.40 0.23
N ASP A 102 33.58 16.21 -0.01
CA ASP A 102 33.61 17.13 -1.16
C ASP A 102 33.81 16.40 -2.50
N GLU A 103 34.41 15.20 -2.47
CA GLU A 103 34.51 14.31 -3.64
C GLU A 103 33.17 13.65 -3.98
N ILE A 104 32.43 13.20 -2.97
CA ILE A 104 31.07 12.65 -3.12
C ILE A 104 30.12 13.76 -3.59
N TYR A 105 30.13 14.88 -2.90
CA TYR A 105 29.24 16.02 -3.08
C TYR A 105 29.87 17.15 -3.88
N ALA A 106 30.30 16.83 -5.10
CA ALA A 106 31.05 17.76 -5.92
C ALA A 106 30.26 19.00 -6.40
N SER A 107 31.02 20.07 -6.60
CA SER A 107 30.62 21.34 -7.25
C SER A 107 31.44 21.58 -8.52
N GLY A 108 31.20 22.69 -9.22
CA GLY A 108 32.10 23.15 -10.28
C GLY A 108 32.06 22.34 -11.59
N GLY A 109 30.88 21.87 -12.01
CA GLY A 109 30.69 21.19 -13.31
C GLY A 109 30.88 19.67 -13.28
N ARG A 110 31.37 19.11 -12.16
CA ARG A 110 31.42 17.65 -11.93
C ARG A 110 30.01 17.09 -11.79
N LYS A 111 29.63 16.16 -12.67
CA LYS A 111 28.28 15.60 -12.71
C LYS A 111 28.05 14.58 -11.61
N ARG A 112 26.90 14.71 -10.93
CA ARG A 112 26.44 13.83 -9.86
C ARG A 112 24.95 13.54 -10.03
N ASP A 113 24.64 12.29 -10.32
CA ASP A 113 23.28 11.79 -10.40
C ASP A 113 22.79 11.29 -9.03
N LYS A 114 21.49 11.12 -8.88
CA LYS A 114 20.91 10.38 -7.76
C LYS A 114 20.57 8.95 -8.20
N PRO A 115 20.85 7.92 -7.38
CA PRO A 115 20.52 6.55 -7.76
C PRO A 115 19.01 6.35 -7.80
N MET A 116 18.50 5.66 -8.83
CA MET A 116 17.05 5.45 -8.97
C MET A 116 16.42 4.72 -7.79
N HIS A 117 17.16 3.82 -7.15
CA HIS A 117 16.70 3.12 -5.95
C HIS A 117 16.31 4.09 -4.80
N LEU A 118 16.95 5.26 -4.69
CA LEU A 118 16.54 6.31 -3.74
C LEU A 118 15.35 7.12 -4.28
N ILE A 119 15.37 7.49 -5.57
CA ILE A 119 14.31 8.31 -6.17
C ILE A 119 12.96 7.59 -6.21
N ASN A 120 12.95 6.26 -6.33
CA ASN A 120 11.73 5.45 -6.25
C ASN A 120 10.98 5.61 -4.91
N GLY A 121 11.64 6.08 -3.85
CA GLY A 121 11.00 6.39 -2.58
C GLY A 121 10.57 7.87 -2.43
N SER A 122 11.03 8.74 -3.32
CA SER A 122 10.82 10.20 -3.23
C SER A 122 9.38 10.59 -3.53
N SER A 123 8.80 11.47 -2.71
CA SER A 123 7.52 12.13 -2.99
C SER A 123 7.59 12.85 -4.35
N GLY A 124 6.71 12.47 -5.29
CA GLY A 124 6.67 13.01 -6.65
C GLY A 124 7.66 12.38 -7.65
N GLY A 125 8.46 11.40 -7.24
CA GLY A 125 9.42 10.71 -8.12
C GLY A 125 10.34 11.68 -8.87
N ASN A 126 10.52 11.48 -10.18
CA ASN A 126 11.32 12.36 -11.03
C ASN A 126 10.61 13.68 -11.46
N GLY A 127 9.43 13.98 -10.89
CA GLY A 127 8.57 15.10 -11.33
C GLY A 127 8.96 16.49 -10.80
N ASN A 128 9.84 16.59 -9.81
CA ASN A 128 10.29 17.85 -9.19
C ASN A 128 11.82 17.93 -9.12
N THR A 129 12.37 19.12 -8.82
CA THR A 129 13.82 19.36 -8.72
C THR A 129 14.47 18.41 -7.72
N PHE A 130 13.89 18.22 -6.54
CA PHE A 130 14.46 17.36 -5.51
C PHE A 130 14.61 15.91 -6.00
N GLY A 131 13.57 15.32 -6.57
CA GLY A 131 13.55 13.94 -7.02
C GLY A 131 14.16 13.69 -8.40
N THR A 132 14.66 14.72 -9.09
CA THR A 132 15.27 14.57 -10.42
C THR A 132 16.58 13.76 -10.35
N ALA A 133 16.63 12.59 -10.97
CA ALA A 133 17.82 11.73 -10.97
C ALA A 133 19.01 12.32 -11.76
N ASP A 134 18.77 12.75 -13.00
CA ASP A 134 19.79 13.27 -13.92
C ASP A 134 20.35 14.64 -13.47
N HIS A 135 21.67 14.82 -13.58
CA HIS A 135 22.35 16.05 -13.17
C HIS A 135 21.98 17.27 -14.00
N ASP A 136 21.91 17.15 -15.33
CA ASP A 136 21.75 18.29 -16.23
C ASP A 136 20.30 18.81 -16.18
N LEU A 137 19.32 17.91 -16.15
CA LEU A 137 17.92 18.26 -15.93
C LEU A 137 17.72 18.90 -14.56
N HIS A 138 18.34 18.34 -13.51
CA HIS A 138 18.31 18.95 -12.18
C HIS A 138 18.90 20.37 -12.21
N ARG A 139 20.01 20.59 -12.93
CA ARG A 139 20.63 21.91 -13.06
C ARG A 139 19.69 22.92 -13.73
N ILE A 140 19.04 22.54 -14.83
CA ILE A 140 18.06 23.39 -15.55
C ILE A 140 16.90 23.77 -14.62
N ARG A 141 16.37 22.81 -13.86
CA ARG A 141 15.28 23.04 -12.89
C ARG A 141 15.71 23.89 -11.70
N ARG A 142 16.90 23.64 -11.14
CA ARG A 142 17.41 24.28 -9.92
C ARG A 142 17.78 25.75 -10.12
N VAL A 143 18.47 26.08 -11.22
CA VAL A 143 19.08 27.43 -11.39
C VAL A 143 18.06 28.57 -11.24
N PRO A 144 16.87 28.52 -11.86
CA PRO A 144 15.84 29.54 -11.67
C PRO A 144 15.32 29.62 -10.23
N VAL A 145 15.05 28.48 -9.60
CA VAL A 145 14.51 28.42 -8.23
C VAL A 145 15.55 28.90 -7.20
N ALA A 146 16.83 28.59 -7.39
CA ALA A 146 17.90 28.94 -6.45
C ALA A 146 18.09 30.46 -6.27
N LYS A 147 17.73 31.28 -7.26
CA LYS A 147 17.76 32.74 -7.15
C LYS A 147 16.83 33.24 -6.03
N PHE A 148 15.69 32.58 -5.84
CA PHE A 148 14.72 32.90 -4.79
C PHE A 148 15.30 32.60 -3.40
N PHE A 149 15.98 31.47 -3.22
CA PHE A 149 16.54 31.14 -1.92
C PHE A 149 17.91 31.81 -1.63
N SER A 150 18.25 32.89 -2.33
CA SER A 150 19.43 33.71 -2.04
C SER A 150 19.22 34.59 -0.81
N VAL A 151 20.30 34.95 -0.10
CA VAL A 151 20.23 35.84 1.08
C VAL A 151 19.47 37.13 0.77
N ALA A 152 19.75 37.77 -0.37
CA ALA A 152 19.11 39.02 -0.77
C ALA A 152 17.59 38.91 -0.94
N MET A 153 17.09 37.79 -1.47
CA MET A 153 15.66 37.56 -1.63
C MET A 153 14.99 37.15 -0.31
N ILE A 154 15.68 36.37 0.54
CA ILE A 154 15.16 36.02 1.87
C ILE A 154 15.08 37.24 2.79
N SER A 155 16.02 38.18 2.70
CA SER A 155 15.95 39.45 3.44
C SER A 155 14.72 40.30 3.08
N GLN A 156 14.12 40.11 1.89
CA GLN A 156 12.85 40.77 1.53
C GLN A 156 11.63 40.10 2.19
N LEU A 157 11.71 38.79 2.47
CA LEU A 157 10.67 38.03 3.19
C LEU A 157 10.71 38.28 4.70
N GLU A 158 11.84 38.74 5.23
CA GLU A 158 12.12 38.83 6.66
C GLU A 158 10.98 39.45 7.48
N ASN A 159 10.34 40.52 6.99
CA ASN A 159 9.21 41.17 7.66
C ASN A 159 8.00 40.23 7.87
N GLU A 160 7.72 39.36 6.89
CA GLU A 160 6.65 38.36 7.01
C GLU A 160 7.03 37.31 8.06
N VAL A 161 8.28 36.87 8.10
CA VAL A 161 8.78 35.92 9.10
C VAL A 161 8.71 36.51 10.51
N HIS A 162 9.06 37.79 10.69
CA HIS A 162 8.87 38.52 11.95
C HIS A 162 7.40 38.51 12.39
N ALA A 163 6.49 38.83 11.49
CA ALA A 163 5.05 38.85 11.79
C ALA A 163 4.53 37.47 12.19
N LEU A 164 4.96 36.41 11.48
CA LEU A 164 4.58 35.03 11.79
C LEU A 164 5.21 34.55 13.12
N ALA A 165 6.45 34.92 13.43
CA ALA A 165 7.12 34.58 14.69
C ALA A 165 6.43 35.27 15.89
N ASN A 166 6.00 36.52 15.72
CA ASN A 166 5.20 37.23 16.70
C ASN A 166 3.84 36.56 16.92
N LYS A 167 3.14 36.21 15.83
CA LYS A 167 1.85 35.49 15.89
C LYS A 167 2.00 34.13 16.58
N LEU A 168 3.06 33.38 16.30
CA LEU A 168 3.40 32.13 16.98
C LEU A 168 3.56 32.35 18.50
N CYS A 169 4.33 33.36 18.91
CA CYS A 169 4.54 33.68 20.32
C CYS A 169 3.24 34.09 21.01
N ASP A 170 2.42 34.94 20.37
CA ASP A 170 1.13 35.38 20.90
C ASP A 170 0.18 34.19 21.09
N LYS A 171 0.12 33.28 20.11
CA LYS A 171 -0.72 32.08 20.17
C LYS A 171 -0.26 31.11 21.27
N LEU A 172 1.06 30.90 21.42
CA LEU A 172 1.60 30.12 22.53
C LEU A 172 1.27 30.79 23.88
N LEU A 173 1.49 32.09 24.01
CA LEU A 173 1.16 32.82 25.24
C LEU A 173 -0.33 32.83 25.55
N ALA A 174 -1.22 32.72 24.56
CA ALA A 174 -2.66 32.59 24.79
C ALA A 174 -3.04 31.28 25.51
N GLU A 175 -2.21 30.23 25.42
CA GLU A 175 -2.43 28.99 26.16
C GLU A 175 -2.35 29.19 27.69
N ARG A 176 -1.65 30.24 28.12
CA ARG A 176 -1.60 30.68 29.53
C ARG A 176 -3.01 30.90 30.08
N THR A 177 -3.87 31.57 29.33
CA THR A 177 -5.17 32.06 29.84
C THR A 177 -6.24 30.96 29.90
N LYS A 178 -5.95 29.76 29.39
CA LYS A 178 -6.86 28.63 29.45
C LYS A 178 -6.88 28.03 30.86
N ALA A 179 -8.06 27.95 31.46
CA ALA A 179 -8.28 27.38 32.79
C ALA A 179 -8.98 26.01 32.74
N GLY A 180 -8.75 25.17 33.75
CA GLY A 180 -9.43 23.87 33.92
C GLY A 180 -9.08 22.84 32.83
N PRO A 181 -10.03 21.99 32.38
CA PRO A 181 -9.77 20.93 31.39
C PRO A 181 -9.37 21.45 29.99
N ALA A 182 -9.43 22.77 29.74
CA ALA A 182 -8.96 23.41 28.52
C ALA A 182 -7.43 23.62 28.49
N ARG A 183 -6.74 23.49 29.63
CA ARG A 183 -5.28 23.59 29.71
C ARG A 183 -4.65 22.25 29.35
N GLN A 184 -4.34 22.07 28.07
CA GLN A 184 -3.69 20.88 27.56
C GLN A 184 -2.21 21.18 27.26
N PRO A 185 -1.32 20.18 27.41
CA PRO A 185 0.06 20.33 26.96
C PRO A 185 0.09 20.54 25.44
N VAL A 186 0.95 21.44 24.99
CA VAL A 186 1.15 21.75 23.57
C VAL A 186 2.34 20.96 23.07
N ASP A 187 2.18 20.24 21.95
CA ASP A 187 3.34 19.73 21.21
C ASP A 187 3.97 20.89 20.43
N VAL A 188 5.20 21.28 20.80
CA VAL A 188 5.87 22.42 20.15
C VAL A 188 6.19 22.13 18.69
N ALA A 189 6.34 20.86 18.30
CA ALA A 189 6.57 20.49 16.90
C ALA A 189 5.35 20.80 16.04
N ALA A 190 4.15 20.54 16.55
CA ALA A 190 2.91 20.95 15.90
C ALA A 190 2.85 22.47 15.76
N ALA A 191 3.15 23.22 16.83
CA ALA A 191 3.15 24.68 16.81
C ALA A 191 4.14 25.28 15.79
N TYR A 192 5.37 24.76 15.74
CA TYR A 192 6.37 25.21 14.79
C TYR A 192 6.03 24.82 13.34
N SER A 193 5.39 23.67 13.11
CA SER A 193 4.95 23.25 11.77
C SER A 193 3.91 24.20 11.15
N LEU A 194 3.02 24.79 11.97
CA LEU A 194 2.09 25.84 11.51
C LEU A 194 2.86 27.08 11.04
N PHE A 195 3.84 27.52 11.84
CA PHE A 195 4.68 28.68 11.54
C PHE A 195 5.49 28.50 10.25
N THR A 196 6.19 27.38 10.11
CA THR A 196 7.04 27.10 8.93
C THR A 196 6.19 26.90 7.68
N THR A 197 5.02 26.28 7.80
CA THR A 197 4.09 26.12 6.67
C THR A 197 3.57 27.46 6.16
N ASP A 198 3.13 28.35 7.04
CA ASP A 198 2.64 29.67 6.63
C ASP A 198 3.79 30.51 6.05
N ALA A 199 5.02 30.37 6.57
CA ALA A 199 6.20 31.05 6.04
C ALA A 199 6.52 30.59 4.61
N ILE A 200 6.61 29.27 4.37
CA ILE A 200 6.94 28.76 3.03
C ILE A 200 5.80 28.97 2.02
N SER A 201 4.54 28.88 2.45
CA SER A 201 3.40 29.10 1.55
C SER A 201 3.28 30.58 1.16
N SER A 202 3.44 31.50 2.13
CA SER A 202 3.48 32.94 1.86
C SER A 202 4.64 33.28 0.93
N TYR A 203 5.81 32.69 1.15
CA TYR A 203 6.95 32.91 0.29
C TYR A 203 6.71 32.42 -1.15
N SER A 204 6.11 31.23 -1.28
CA SER A 204 5.91 30.54 -2.56
C SER A 204 4.80 31.14 -3.42
N PHE A 205 3.67 31.53 -2.80
CA PHE A 205 2.45 31.96 -3.50
C PHE A 205 2.06 33.42 -3.25
N GLY A 206 2.72 34.10 -2.31
CA GLY A 206 2.40 35.47 -1.92
C GLY A 206 1.31 35.59 -0.84
N GLU A 207 0.73 34.47 -0.41
CA GLU A 207 -0.27 34.40 0.65
C GLU A 207 -0.03 33.20 1.57
N PRO A 208 -0.10 33.35 2.91
CA PRO A 208 -0.02 32.24 3.84
C PRO A 208 -1.26 31.35 3.74
N PHE A 209 -1.15 30.07 4.11
CA PHE A 209 -2.31 29.18 4.21
C PHE A 209 -3.21 29.53 5.40
N GLY A 210 -2.69 30.29 6.37
CA GLY A 210 -3.44 30.78 7.52
C GLY A 210 -3.57 29.74 8.63
N LEU A 211 -2.65 28.77 8.69
CA LEU A 211 -2.70 27.71 9.70
C LEU A 211 -2.43 28.26 11.11
N LEU A 212 -1.62 29.31 11.25
CA LEU A 212 -1.46 30.00 12.54
C LEU A 212 -2.73 30.70 13.02
N ASP A 213 -3.58 31.19 12.11
CA ASP A 213 -4.81 31.92 12.43
C ASP A 213 -5.95 31.02 12.93
N GLN A 214 -5.84 29.72 12.73
CA GLN A 214 -6.83 28.76 13.22
C GLN A 214 -6.85 28.72 14.77
N PRO A 215 -7.99 28.41 15.42
CA PRO A 215 -8.10 28.48 16.88
C PRO A 215 -7.26 27.43 17.62
N GLY A 216 -6.99 26.28 16.98
CA GLY A 216 -6.22 25.18 17.55
C GLY A 216 -4.84 24.99 16.89
N TRP A 217 -4.17 23.92 17.30
CA TRP A 217 -2.92 23.44 16.70
C TRP A 217 -3.17 22.37 15.62
N THR A 218 -4.42 21.91 15.51
CA THR A 218 -4.93 21.01 14.47
C THR A 218 -6.13 21.66 13.75
N PRO A 219 -6.36 21.32 12.46
CA PRO A 219 -5.62 20.34 11.66
C PRO A 219 -4.20 20.80 11.32
N ASN A 220 -3.30 19.85 11.04
CA ASN A 220 -1.87 20.10 10.84
C ASN A 220 -1.29 19.18 9.76
N PHE A 221 -0.27 19.63 9.02
CA PHE A 221 0.43 18.81 8.04
C PHE A 221 1.42 17.82 8.63
N ARG A 222 1.86 17.99 9.88
CA ARG A 222 2.87 17.15 10.52
C ARG A 222 2.57 15.66 10.51
N ASP A 223 1.49 15.26 11.17
CA ASP A 223 1.14 13.83 11.32
C ASP A 223 0.85 13.18 9.98
N ALA A 224 0.21 13.92 9.08
CA ALA A 224 -0.06 13.48 7.72
C ALA A 224 1.23 13.31 6.89
N THR A 225 2.20 14.22 7.03
CA THR A 225 3.50 14.16 6.35
C THR A 225 4.28 12.95 6.84
N LEU A 226 4.35 12.73 8.16
CA LEU A 226 4.98 11.55 8.75
C LEU A 226 4.31 10.25 8.27
N ALA A 227 2.98 10.21 8.21
CA ALA A 227 2.25 9.06 7.69
C ALA A 227 2.54 8.79 6.20
N MET A 228 2.71 9.84 5.38
CA MET A 228 3.09 9.71 3.97
C MET A 228 4.54 9.24 3.76
N LEU A 229 5.45 9.54 4.69
CA LEU A 229 6.85 9.13 4.60
C LEU A 229 7.09 7.66 5.00
N LYS A 230 6.25 7.07 5.85
CA LYS A 230 6.39 5.64 6.25
C LYS A 230 6.45 4.65 5.06
N PRO A 231 5.56 4.71 4.05
CA PRO A 231 5.62 3.79 2.92
C PRO A 231 6.75 4.06 1.92
N THR A 232 7.50 5.17 2.03
CA THR A 232 8.60 5.52 1.12
C THR A 232 9.63 4.40 0.99
N ASN A 233 10.01 3.75 2.11
CA ASN A 233 10.97 2.65 2.09
C ASN A 233 10.45 1.44 1.29
N LEU A 234 9.14 1.19 1.30
CA LEU A 234 8.51 0.13 0.50
C LEU A 234 8.54 0.47 -1.01
N PHE A 235 8.25 1.73 -1.37
CA PHE A 235 8.22 2.17 -2.76
C PHE A 235 9.57 2.08 -3.47
N ARG A 236 10.68 2.16 -2.73
CA ARG A 236 12.03 1.93 -3.27
C ARG A 236 12.17 0.56 -3.93
N PHE A 237 11.61 -0.47 -3.30
CA PHE A 237 11.63 -1.86 -3.78
C PHE A 237 10.50 -2.17 -4.76
N PHE A 238 9.35 -1.53 -4.59
CA PHE A 238 8.15 -1.78 -5.38
C PHE A 238 7.59 -0.48 -6.00
N PRO A 239 8.31 0.14 -6.96
CA PRO A 239 7.93 1.44 -7.52
C PRO A 239 6.59 1.41 -8.28
N PHE A 240 6.14 0.23 -8.73
CA PHE A 240 4.82 0.06 -9.36
C PHE A 240 3.64 0.31 -8.41
N LEU A 241 3.89 0.41 -7.10
CA LEU A 241 2.87 0.79 -6.11
C LEU A 241 2.63 2.30 -6.07
N LEU A 242 3.59 3.14 -6.50
CA LEU A 242 3.45 4.60 -6.46
C LEU A 242 2.22 5.11 -7.22
N PRO A 243 1.91 4.64 -8.45
CA PRO A 243 0.70 5.06 -9.17
C PRO A 243 -0.61 4.74 -8.43
N LEU A 244 -0.64 3.72 -7.56
CA LEU A 244 -1.82 3.38 -6.76
C LEU A 244 -2.13 4.48 -5.73
N THR A 245 -1.14 5.27 -5.29
CA THR A 245 -1.40 6.40 -4.40
C THR A 245 -2.22 7.50 -5.06
N ASN A 246 -2.26 7.56 -6.41
CA ASN A 246 -3.08 8.54 -7.12
C ASN A 246 -4.59 8.27 -6.98
N SER A 247 -5.02 7.03 -6.68
CA SER A 247 -6.43 6.74 -6.42
C SER A 247 -6.91 7.21 -5.04
N ALA A 248 -6.01 7.62 -4.14
CA ALA A 248 -6.36 8.08 -2.80
C ALA A 248 -7.26 9.33 -2.79
N VAL A 249 -7.21 10.15 -3.85
CA VAL A 249 -8.08 11.34 -4.01
C VAL A 249 -9.55 10.96 -4.09
N LEU A 250 -9.87 9.80 -4.69
CA LEU A 250 -11.25 9.31 -4.81
C LEU A 250 -11.88 8.99 -3.44
N PHE A 251 -11.06 8.86 -2.40
CA PHE A 251 -11.49 8.50 -1.06
C PHE A 251 -11.12 9.57 -0.03
N VAL A 252 -10.74 10.79 -0.45
CA VAL A 252 -10.19 11.82 0.45
C VAL A 252 -11.15 12.22 1.57
N ASP A 253 -12.46 12.21 1.29
CA ASP A 253 -13.51 12.56 2.26
C ASP A 253 -13.74 11.46 3.32
N TYR A 254 -13.15 10.28 3.13
CA TYR A 254 -13.20 9.15 4.06
C TYR A 254 -11.90 8.99 4.86
N LEU A 255 -10.90 9.85 4.63
CA LEU A 255 -9.63 9.83 5.36
C LEU A 255 -9.72 10.69 6.64
N PRO A 256 -8.85 10.45 7.64
CA PRO A 256 -8.71 11.33 8.80
C PRO A 256 -8.47 12.80 8.40
N ALA A 257 -8.96 13.74 9.20
CA ALA A 257 -8.97 15.17 8.84
C ALA A 257 -7.60 15.73 8.42
N ASP A 258 -6.52 15.35 9.11
CA ASP A 258 -5.16 15.80 8.78
C ASP A 258 -4.65 15.22 7.45
N MET A 259 -4.97 13.95 7.16
CA MET A 259 -4.64 13.32 5.88
C MET A 259 -5.47 13.89 4.74
N ALA A 260 -6.75 14.14 4.97
CA ALA A 260 -7.61 14.82 4.02
C ALA A 260 -7.11 16.25 3.75
N LEU A 261 -6.69 16.98 4.79
CA LEU A 261 -6.09 18.31 4.65
C LEU A 261 -4.82 18.24 3.80
N LEU A 262 -3.89 17.34 4.10
CA LEU A 262 -2.63 17.21 3.34
C LEU A 262 -2.89 16.81 1.88
N ILE A 263 -3.77 15.84 1.62
CA ILE A 263 -4.09 15.41 0.26
C ILE A 263 -4.80 16.52 -0.51
N ARG A 264 -5.76 17.22 0.10
CA ARG A 264 -6.40 18.39 -0.51
C ARG A 264 -5.39 19.50 -0.76
N ALA A 265 -4.49 19.76 0.18
CA ALA A 265 -3.42 20.74 0.01
C ALA A 265 -2.54 20.38 -1.19
N MET A 266 -2.08 19.12 -1.28
CA MET A 266 -1.17 18.68 -2.33
C MET A 266 -1.81 18.53 -3.72
N ARG A 267 -3.09 18.14 -3.78
CA ARG A 267 -3.80 17.76 -5.01
C ARG A 267 -4.79 18.80 -5.50
N ILE A 268 -5.22 19.73 -4.65
CA ILE A 268 -6.22 20.75 -4.97
C ILE A 268 -5.67 22.15 -4.72
N THR A 269 -5.29 22.48 -3.47
CA THR A 269 -4.89 23.84 -3.08
C THR A 269 -3.62 24.29 -3.79
N ILE A 270 -2.53 23.53 -3.69
CA ILE A 270 -1.25 23.86 -4.30
C ILE A 270 -1.36 23.96 -5.84
N PRO A 271 -1.93 22.98 -6.57
CA PRO A 271 -2.19 23.14 -7.99
C PRO A 271 -3.08 24.34 -8.31
N GLY A 272 -4.08 24.62 -7.46
CA GLY A 272 -4.94 25.79 -7.56
C GLY A 272 -4.18 27.11 -7.48
N HIS A 273 -3.25 27.27 -6.53
CA HIS A 273 -2.41 28.45 -6.45
C HIS A 273 -1.48 28.59 -7.65
N VAL A 274 -0.88 27.51 -8.14
CA VAL A 274 -0.04 27.55 -9.36
C VAL A 274 -0.86 28.02 -10.57
N ASN A 275 -2.08 27.49 -10.74
CA ASN A 275 -2.99 27.91 -11.81
C ASN A 275 -3.45 29.36 -11.66
N LYS A 276 -3.78 29.79 -10.44
CA LYS A 276 -4.12 31.20 -10.12
C LYS A 276 -2.96 32.13 -10.48
N THR A 277 -1.74 31.81 -10.04
CA THR A 277 -0.55 32.61 -10.36
C THR A 277 -0.34 32.71 -11.86
N LYS A 278 -0.54 31.62 -12.61
CA LYS A 278 -0.47 31.66 -14.08
C LYS A 278 -1.55 32.57 -14.67
N ALA A 279 -2.80 32.43 -14.23
CA ALA A 279 -3.91 33.25 -14.70
C ALA A 279 -3.70 34.75 -14.39
N ASP A 280 -3.18 35.07 -13.21
CA ASP A 280 -2.84 36.45 -12.80
C ASP A 280 -1.75 37.02 -13.73
N LEU A 281 -0.70 36.24 -14.01
CA LEU A 281 0.38 36.67 -14.91
C LEU A 281 -0.11 36.90 -16.33
N ASP A 282 -0.95 35.98 -16.84
CA ASP A 282 -1.56 36.06 -18.17
C ASP A 282 -2.53 37.27 -18.26
N ALA A 283 -3.15 37.66 -17.15
CA ALA A 283 -3.98 38.87 -17.02
C ALA A 283 -3.16 40.17 -16.81
N GLY A 284 -1.82 40.09 -16.78
CA GLY A 284 -0.95 41.25 -16.54
C GLY A 284 -0.86 41.71 -15.08
N ILE A 285 -1.43 40.94 -14.14
CA ILE A 285 -1.34 41.21 -12.70
C ILE A 285 0.06 40.79 -12.22
N ARG A 286 0.71 41.67 -11.46
CA ARG A 286 2.03 41.41 -10.87
C ARG A 286 2.00 41.72 -9.38
N TYR A 287 2.47 40.77 -8.59
CA TYR A 287 2.59 40.92 -7.14
C TYR A 287 3.72 41.90 -6.79
N HIS A 288 3.53 42.68 -5.73
CA HIS A 288 4.53 43.66 -5.28
C HIS A 288 5.86 42.99 -4.91
N ARG A 289 5.80 41.84 -4.23
CA ARG A 289 6.94 40.95 -4.01
C ARG A 289 6.88 39.80 -5.03
N PRO A 290 7.99 39.49 -5.73
CA PRO A 290 8.06 38.30 -6.57
C PRO A 290 7.79 37.01 -5.77
N THR A 291 6.91 36.16 -6.30
CA THR A 291 6.62 34.83 -5.76
C THR A 291 7.45 33.79 -6.48
N VAL A 292 7.78 32.68 -5.81
CA VAL A 292 8.59 31.61 -6.41
C VAL A 292 7.97 31.13 -7.72
N PHE A 293 6.67 30.82 -7.72
CA PHE A 293 5.99 30.27 -8.90
C PHE A 293 5.70 31.32 -9.97
N GLY A 294 5.45 32.57 -9.59
CA GLY A 294 5.27 33.65 -10.56
C GLY A 294 6.54 33.86 -11.39
N SER A 295 7.68 33.91 -10.73
CA SER A 295 8.95 34.10 -11.43
C SER A 295 9.46 32.85 -12.15
N LEU A 296 9.08 31.63 -11.72
CA LEU A 296 9.38 30.42 -12.49
C LEU A 296 8.65 30.43 -13.84
N LEU A 297 7.40 30.89 -13.87
CA LEU A 297 6.63 31.04 -15.11
C LEU A 297 7.27 32.07 -16.06
N GLU A 298 7.85 33.14 -15.52
CA GLU A 298 8.56 34.17 -16.30
C GLU A 298 10.03 33.84 -16.61
N SER A 299 10.56 32.73 -16.10
CA SER A 299 11.98 32.38 -16.24
C SER A 299 12.34 31.80 -17.61
N GLU A 300 13.64 31.57 -17.84
CA GLU A 300 14.18 30.89 -19.02
C GLU A 300 13.99 29.36 -19.01
N LEU A 301 13.12 28.83 -18.14
CA LEU A 301 12.79 27.40 -18.16
C LEU A 301 12.19 27.01 -19.52
N PRO A 302 12.47 25.79 -20.04
CA PRO A 302 11.75 25.25 -21.18
C PRO A 302 10.23 25.25 -20.92
N GLU A 303 9.42 25.49 -21.95
CA GLU A 303 7.96 25.58 -21.79
C GLU A 303 7.34 24.33 -21.15
N ALA A 304 7.85 23.14 -21.47
CA ALA A 304 7.43 21.88 -20.84
C ALA A 304 7.67 21.84 -19.30
N GLU A 305 8.65 22.60 -18.79
CA GLU A 305 8.95 22.70 -17.35
C GLU A 305 8.15 23.82 -16.65
N LYS A 306 7.44 24.64 -17.42
CA LYS A 306 6.52 25.69 -16.94
C LYS A 306 5.06 25.26 -16.88
N GLU A 307 4.75 24.06 -17.37
CA GLU A 307 3.40 23.49 -17.30
C GLU A 307 2.88 23.46 -15.85
N PRO A 308 1.64 23.90 -15.58
CA PRO A 308 1.11 23.96 -14.21
C PRO A 308 1.16 22.61 -13.48
N ALA A 309 0.92 21.50 -14.19
CA ALA A 309 1.00 20.16 -13.62
C ALA A 309 2.44 19.82 -13.15
N ARG A 310 3.47 20.22 -13.91
CA ARG A 310 4.86 20.08 -13.49
C ARG A 310 5.11 20.98 -12.28
N LEU A 311 4.79 22.28 -12.38
CA LEU A 311 5.03 23.23 -11.29
C LEU A 311 4.29 22.85 -10.00
N ALA A 312 3.16 22.15 -10.07
CA ALA A 312 2.50 21.58 -8.91
C ALA A 312 3.34 20.50 -8.19
N PHE A 313 4.08 19.64 -8.92
CA PHE A 313 5.05 18.72 -8.29
C PHE A 313 6.19 19.48 -7.61
N GLU A 314 6.67 20.55 -8.23
CA GLU A 314 7.70 21.43 -7.66
C GLU A 314 7.19 22.12 -6.38
N ALA A 315 5.97 22.65 -6.42
CA ALA A 315 5.33 23.30 -5.29
C ALA A 315 5.10 22.36 -4.11
N ASN A 316 4.63 21.13 -4.38
CA ASN A 316 4.50 20.11 -3.35
C ASN A 316 5.83 19.79 -2.67
N ALA A 317 6.92 19.72 -3.45
CA ALA A 317 8.26 19.48 -2.91
C ALA A 317 8.77 20.65 -2.06
N ILE A 318 8.59 21.89 -2.52
CA ILE A 318 9.05 23.09 -1.80
C ILE A 318 8.28 23.28 -0.49
N VAL A 319 6.94 23.20 -0.53
CA VAL A 319 6.09 23.35 0.66
C VAL A 319 6.37 22.22 1.66
N GLY A 320 6.35 20.95 1.20
CA GLY A 320 6.59 19.81 2.08
C GLY A 320 7.98 19.82 2.74
N ALA A 321 9.01 20.24 2.02
CA ALA A 321 10.37 20.35 2.57
C ALA A 321 10.53 21.50 3.58
N GLY A 322 9.86 22.64 3.33
CA GLY A 322 9.91 23.82 4.20
C GLY A 322 9.13 23.66 5.51
N THR A 323 8.09 22.81 5.53
CA THR A 323 7.26 22.61 6.72
C THR A 323 7.97 21.86 7.86
N GLU A 324 8.34 20.60 7.67
CA GLU A 324 8.74 19.74 8.82
C GLU A 324 10.20 19.86 9.24
N THR A 325 11.11 20.26 8.35
CA THR A 325 12.55 20.24 8.65
C THR A 325 12.94 21.32 9.66
N THR A 326 12.51 22.57 9.42
CA THR A 326 12.76 23.68 10.34
C THR A 326 11.96 23.51 11.65
N SER A 327 10.73 23.01 11.58
CA SER A 327 9.90 22.80 12.77
C SER A 327 10.54 21.78 13.72
N TRP A 328 11.08 20.68 13.18
CA TRP A 328 11.79 19.67 13.95
C TRP A 328 13.06 20.20 14.59
N ALA A 329 13.86 20.99 13.86
CA ALA A 329 15.06 21.62 14.41
C ALA A 329 14.73 22.55 15.59
N LEU A 330 13.68 23.37 15.46
CA LEU A 330 13.19 24.21 16.57
C LEU A 330 12.73 23.36 17.77
N SER A 331 12.03 22.24 17.54
CA SER A 331 11.60 21.34 18.62
C SER A 331 12.75 20.73 19.40
N VAL A 332 13.79 20.24 18.70
CA VAL A 332 14.99 19.66 19.33
C VAL A 332 15.74 20.72 20.15
N ILE A 333 15.89 21.93 19.61
CA ILE A 333 16.51 23.05 20.33
C ILE A 333 15.69 23.41 21.57
N THR A 334 14.38 23.59 21.44
CA THR A 334 13.49 23.94 22.56
C THR A 334 13.55 22.90 23.67
N PHE A 335 13.53 21.61 23.33
CA PHE A 335 13.68 20.55 24.34
C PHE A 335 14.99 20.70 25.12
N HIS A 336 16.13 20.81 24.43
CA HIS A 336 17.43 20.88 25.09
C HIS A 336 17.65 22.16 25.89
N LEU A 337 17.09 23.29 25.45
CA LEU A 337 17.15 24.54 26.22
C LEU A 337 16.35 24.44 27.52
N LEU A 338 15.15 23.85 27.49
CA LEU A 338 14.34 23.66 28.70
C LEU A 338 14.92 22.60 29.65
N ASP A 339 15.55 21.55 29.10
CA ASP A 339 16.25 20.50 29.85
C ASP A 339 17.56 21.00 30.49
N LYS A 340 18.20 22.03 29.91
CA LYS A 340 19.48 22.59 30.37
C LYS A 340 19.36 24.09 30.69
N PRO A 341 18.85 24.45 31.89
CA PRO A 341 18.60 25.85 32.27
C PRO A 341 19.83 26.77 32.19
N ALA A 342 21.03 26.25 32.41
CA ALA A 342 22.27 27.03 32.29
C ALA A 342 22.53 27.52 30.87
N ILE A 343 22.26 26.66 29.87
CA ILE A 343 22.40 27.01 28.45
C ILE A 343 21.35 28.05 28.06
N LEU A 344 20.10 27.84 28.48
CA LEU A 344 19.01 28.78 28.25
C LEU A 344 19.28 30.14 28.91
N ALA A 345 19.78 30.18 30.14
CA ALA A 345 20.12 31.42 30.84
C ALA A 345 21.19 32.22 30.08
N ARG A 346 22.26 31.57 29.64
CA ARG A 346 23.34 32.20 28.86
C ARG A 346 22.84 32.74 27.51
N LEU A 347 21.99 31.97 26.82
CA LEU A 347 21.37 32.42 25.57
C LEU A 347 20.44 33.62 25.80
N THR A 348 19.67 33.59 26.88
CA THR A 348 18.77 34.66 27.26
C THR A 348 19.54 35.94 27.55
N GLU A 349 20.68 35.87 28.24
CA GLU A 349 21.55 37.02 28.52
C GLU A 349 22.08 37.67 27.24
N GLU A 350 22.62 36.88 26.30
CA GLU A 350 23.09 37.40 25.01
C GLU A 350 21.95 38.06 24.21
N LEU A 351 20.79 37.41 24.16
CA LEU A 351 19.62 37.93 23.45
C LEU A 351 19.06 39.20 24.11
N GLN A 352 19.00 39.29 25.43
CA GLN A 352 18.54 40.49 26.14
C GLN A 352 19.47 41.68 25.93
N ALA A 353 20.78 41.44 25.80
CA ALA A 353 21.74 42.49 25.48
C ALA A 353 21.56 43.03 24.04
N ALA A 354 21.18 42.16 23.09
CA ALA A 354 21.03 42.52 21.68
C ALA A 354 19.60 42.96 21.28
N VAL A 355 18.58 42.57 22.06
CA VAL A 355 17.15 42.79 21.77
C VAL A 355 16.50 43.57 22.91
N PRO A 356 16.42 44.91 22.81
CA PRO A 356 15.83 45.75 23.86
C PRO A 356 14.32 45.51 24.07
N ASP A 357 13.60 45.22 22.98
CA ASP A 357 12.15 44.94 22.98
C ASP A 357 11.89 43.56 22.36
N PRO A 358 11.52 42.55 23.16
CA PRO A 358 11.22 41.21 22.66
C PRO A 358 10.13 41.14 21.59
N THR A 359 9.24 42.13 21.49
CA THR A 359 8.19 42.20 20.46
C THR A 359 8.67 42.79 19.13
N LYS A 360 9.84 43.44 19.14
CA LYS A 360 10.46 44.09 17.98
C LYS A 360 11.88 43.56 17.81
N LEU A 361 11.96 42.35 17.30
CA LEU A 361 13.25 41.72 16.99
C LEU A 361 14.05 42.57 15.99
N PRO A 362 15.39 42.62 16.14
CA PRO A 362 16.25 43.26 15.16
C PRO A 362 16.29 42.44 13.87
N ARG A 363 17.00 42.97 12.86
CA ARG A 363 17.11 42.28 11.58
C ARG A 363 17.76 40.90 11.72
N TRP A 364 17.43 39.97 10.81
CA TRP A 364 18.02 38.64 10.78
C TRP A 364 19.56 38.69 10.81
N ALA A 365 20.17 39.58 10.03
CA ALA A 365 21.63 39.77 10.02
C ALA A 365 22.22 40.15 11.39
N THR A 366 21.47 40.88 12.22
CA THR A 366 21.89 41.23 13.59
C THR A 366 21.88 40.00 14.49
N LEU A 367 20.84 39.15 14.40
CA LEU A 367 20.77 37.91 15.17
C LEU A 367 21.79 36.88 14.70
N GLU A 368 22.05 36.77 13.40
CA GLU A 368 23.05 35.85 12.84
C GLU A 368 24.49 36.18 13.28
N ALA A 369 24.75 37.45 13.63
CA ALA A 369 26.04 37.89 14.16
C ALA A 369 26.26 37.46 15.62
N LEU A 370 25.22 37.04 16.34
CA LEU A 370 25.32 36.64 17.75
C LEU A 370 26.01 35.27 17.88
N PRO A 371 27.18 35.20 18.53
CA PRO A 371 27.99 33.98 18.54
C PRO A 371 27.31 32.82 19.28
N TYR A 372 26.68 33.07 20.44
CA TYR A 372 26.10 32.00 21.24
C TYR A 372 24.76 31.51 20.68
N LEU A 373 23.90 32.40 20.17
CA LEU A 373 22.71 32.02 19.38
C LEU A 373 23.10 31.14 18.18
N GLY A 374 24.12 31.55 17.42
CA GLY A 374 24.63 30.77 16.30
C GLY A 374 25.12 29.38 16.73
N ALA A 375 25.83 29.28 17.86
CA ALA A 375 26.29 28.03 18.43
C ALA A 375 25.14 27.10 18.86
N VAL A 376 24.09 27.64 19.49
CA VAL A 376 22.88 26.88 19.87
C VAL A 376 22.17 26.34 18.63
N ILE A 377 22.02 27.16 17.59
CA ILE A 377 21.39 26.74 16.33
C ILE A 377 22.21 25.65 15.65
N GLN A 378 23.55 25.79 15.59
CA GLN A 378 24.43 24.79 15.00
C GLN A 378 24.39 23.46 15.75
N GLU A 379 24.39 23.48 17.08
CA GLU A 379 24.27 22.26 17.88
C GLU A 379 22.89 21.60 17.73
N GLY A 380 21.83 22.41 17.66
CA GLY A 380 20.48 21.94 17.34
C GLY A 380 20.37 21.29 15.98
N GLN A 381 20.99 21.88 14.96
CA GLN A 381 21.05 21.32 13.61
C GLN A 381 21.84 20.01 13.55
N ARG A 382 22.91 19.89 14.36
CA ARG A 382 23.68 18.65 14.48
C ARG A 382 22.82 17.51 15.01
N LEU A 383 22.05 17.73 16.08
CA LEU A 383 21.19 16.71 16.71
C LEU A 383 19.80 16.54 16.09
N SER A 384 19.36 17.47 15.24
CA SER A 384 18.12 17.32 14.46
C SER A 384 18.35 16.72 13.07
N TYR A 385 19.61 16.60 12.63
CA TYR A 385 20.09 15.97 11.38
C TYR A 385 19.55 16.52 10.04
N GLY A 386 18.42 17.22 10.01
CA GLY A 386 17.70 17.56 8.79
C GLY A 386 17.19 16.30 8.08
N VAL A 387 17.92 15.85 7.06
CA VAL A 387 17.65 14.58 6.36
C VAL A 387 18.55 13.50 6.98
N SER A 388 17.96 12.52 7.68
CA SER A 388 18.70 11.39 8.27
C SER A 388 19.15 10.37 7.22
N ALA A 389 18.39 10.26 6.12
CA ALA A 389 18.64 9.29 5.06
C ALA A 389 19.97 9.52 4.33
N ARG A 390 20.53 8.41 3.86
CA ARG A 390 21.76 8.37 3.06
C ARG A 390 21.61 9.26 1.84
N SER A 391 22.43 10.31 1.77
CA SER A 391 22.41 11.23 0.64
C SER A 391 23.36 10.73 -0.44
N SER A 392 22.98 9.68 -1.17
CA SER A 392 23.87 9.03 -2.13
C SER A 392 23.92 9.75 -3.47
N ARG A 393 25.08 9.71 -4.12
CA ARG A 393 25.38 10.31 -5.42
C ARG A 393 26.08 9.30 -6.32
N VAL A 394 25.80 9.37 -7.62
CA VAL A 394 26.47 8.57 -8.64
C VAL A 394 27.37 9.49 -9.45
N ALA A 395 28.68 9.24 -9.43
CA ALA A 395 29.61 9.88 -10.34
C ALA A 395 29.49 9.24 -11.72
N THR A 396 29.21 10.03 -12.76
CA THR A 396 28.93 9.51 -14.11
C THR A 396 30.14 9.55 -15.05
N GLN A 397 31.12 10.40 -14.76
CA GLN A 397 32.22 10.71 -15.67
C GLN A 397 33.61 10.35 -15.12
N GLU A 398 33.71 10.02 -13.84
CA GLU A 398 34.97 9.81 -13.13
C GLU A 398 34.82 8.71 -12.08
N ASP A 399 35.92 8.06 -11.78
CA ASP A 399 36.00 7.12 -10.66
C ASP A 399 36.41 7.93 -9.41
N LEU A 400 35.79 7.63 -8.28
CA LEU A 400 36.09 8.32 -7.02
C LEU A 400 37.09 7.50 -6.23
N VAL A 401 38.24 8.06 -5.92
CA VAL A 401 39.29 7.35 -5.17
C VAL A 401 39.35 7.87 -3.74
N TYR A 402 38.87 7.05 -2.81
CA TYR A 402 39.02 7.29 -1.39
C TYR A 402 40.46 7.00 -0.96
N ARG A 403 41.05 7.91 -0.18
CA ARG A 403 42.34 7.74 0.48
C ARG A 403 42.21 8.20 1.93
N GLY A 404 42.43 7.29 2.86
CA GLY A 404 42.37 7.59 4.29
C GLY A 404 43.10 6.54 5.12
N GLU A 405 42.80 6.50 6.41
CA GLU A 405 43.43 5.59 7.36
C GLU A 405 42.38 4.79 8.13
N TRP A 406 42.60 3.49 8.30
CA TRP A 406 41.79 2.65 9.17
C TRP A 406 42.67 1.68 9.96
N ALA A 407 42.46 1.61 11.27
CA ALA A 407 43.26 0.77 12.17
C ALA A 407 44.78 0.95 12.00
N LYS A 408 45.22 2.21 11.81
CA LYS A 408 46.63 2.60 11.55
C LYS A 408 47.22 2.07 10.26
N LYS A 409 46.38 1.73 9.28
CA LYS A 409 46.79 1.30 7.95
C LYS A 409 46.19 2.23 6.89
N PRO A 410 46.98 2.63 5.88
CA PRO A 410 46.43 3.38 4.75
C PRO A 410 45.41 2.51 4.02
N VAL A 411 44.27 3.12 3.68
CA VAL A 411 43.20 2.51 2.88
C VAL A 411 43.05 3.35 1.62
N GLU A 412 43.20 2.70 0.47
CA GLU A 412 42.89 3.28 -0.83
C GLU A 412 41.81 2.42 -1.51
N ILE A 413 40.67 3.03 -1.84
CA ILE A 413 39.55 2.34 -2.49
C ILE A 413 39.08 3.18 -3.67
N ALA A 414 39.18 2.63 -4.87
CA ALA A 414 38.56 3.21 -6.06
C ALA A 414 37.10 2.75 -6.16
N ILE A 415 36.17 3.69 -6.28
CA ILE A 415 34.75 3.49 -6.54
C ILE A 415 34.52 3.84 -8.02
N PRO A 416 34.28 2.85 -8.89
CA PRO A 416 34.09 3.10 -10.32
C PRO A 416 32.87 3.99 -10.59
N ARG A 417 32.94 4.76 -11.68
CA ARG A 417 31.79 5.53 -12.19
C ARG A 417 30.54 4.64 -12.35
N GLY A 418 29.37 5.21 -12.16
CA GLY A 418 28.08 4.52 -12.25
C GLY A 418 27.63 3.82 -10.96
N TYR A 419 28.46 3.77 -9.93
CA TYR A 419 28.09 3.28 -8.60
C TYR A 419 27.74 4.43 -7.65
N ALA A 420 26.79 4.18 -6.75
CA ALA A 420 26.37 5.16 -5.77
C ALA A 420 27.32 5.18 -4.58
N VAL A 421 27.70 6.37 -4.13
CA VAL A 421 28.38 6.59 -2.85
C VAL A 421 27.67 7.68 -2.07
N GLY A 422 27.49 7.50 -0.76
CA GLY A 422 26.78 8.46 0.08
C GLY A 422 27.25 8.46 1.52
N MET A 423 26.82 9.49 2.24
CA MET A 423 26.98 9.63 3.69
C MET A 423 25.60 9.87 4.32
N SER A 424 25.47 9.54 5.60
CA SER A 424 24.30 9.84 6.42
C SER A 424 24.66 10.90 7.47
N ALA A 425 23.86 11.97 7.55
CA ALA A 425 24.04 13.00 8.57
C ALA A 425 23.94 12.41 9.99
N ALA A 426 23.01 11.47 10.20
CA ALA A 426 22.83 10.76 11.48
C ALA A 426 24.03 9.88 11.90
N ILE A 427 25.01 9.64 11.01
CA ILE A 427 26.26 8.95 11.36
C ILE A 427 27.40 9.99 11.45
N ALA A 428 27.56 10.84 10.43
CA ALA A 428 28.64 11.82 10.36
C ALA A 428 28.61 12.84 11.51
N HIS A 429 27.42 13.22 11.98
CA HIS A 429 27.26 14.15 13.11
C HIS A 429 27.63 13.53 14.47
N HIS A 430 27.91 12.23 14.51
CA HIS A 430 28.34 11.46 15.67
C HIS A 430 29.76 10.90 15.51
N ASP A 431 30.56 11.49 14.62
CA ASP A 431 32.00 11.25 14.63
C ASP A 431 32.62 11.84 15.89
N GLU A 432 32.95 10.98 16.86
CA GLU A 432 33.56 11.36 18.15
C GLU A 432 34.92 12.04 18.00
N ALA A 433 35.61 11.88 16.86
CA ALA A 433 36.85 12.61 16.60
C ALA A 433 36.58 14.11 16.36
N LEU A 434 35.46 14.43 15.70
CA LEU A 434 35.07 15.81 15.38
C LEU A 434 34.14 16.42 16.44
N TYR A 435 33.26 15.60 17.03
CA TYR A 435 32.26 16.00 18.00
C TYR A 435 32.37 15.14 19.27
N PRO A 436 33.34 15.40 20.17
CA PRO A 436 33.44 14.66 21.42
C PRO A 436 32.16 14.76 22.25
N ASP A 437 31.74 13.63 22.83
CA ASP A 437 30.44 13.49 23.51
C ASP A 437 29.29 13.87 22.58
N SER A 438 29.26 13.22 21.41
CA SER A 438 28.41 13.63 20.29
C SER A 438 26.92 13.51 20.57
N HIS A 439 26.48 12.76 21.58
CA HIS A 439 25.06 12.66 21.92
C HIS A 439 24.59 13.77 22.87
N SER A 440 25.51 14.51 23.48
CA SER A 440 25.18 15.65 24.35
C SER A 440 24.98 16.94 23.56
N PHE A 441 24.01 17.75 23.99
CA PHE A 441 23.79 19.10 23.46
C PHE A 441 24.75 20.09 24.11
N VAL A 442 25.85 20.43 23.42
CA VAL A 442 26.92 21.31 23.92
C VAL A 442 27.20 22.44 22.92
N PRO A 443 26.52 23.60 23.03
CA PRO A 443 26.78 24.75 22.17
C PRO A 443 28.22 25.27 22.24
N GLU A 444 28.88 25.12 23.39
CA GLU A 444 30.25 25.60 23.62
C GLU A 444 31.27 25.05 22.62
N ARG A 445 31.03 23.87 22.02
CA ARG A 445 31.94 23.30 21.01
C ARG A 445 32.08 24.18 19.77
N TRP A 446 31.05 24.97 19.47
CA TRP A 446 31.00 25.87 18.33
C TRP A 446 31.67 27.22 18.60
N LEU A 447 32.32 27.38 19.76
CA LEU A 447 32.95 28.63 20.17
C LEU A 447 34.46 28.42 20.36
N LEU A 448 35.25 29.37 19.88
CA LEU A 448 36.67 29.48 20.15
C LEU A 448 36.90 30.61 21.15
N GLY A 449 37.75 30.36 22.15
CA GLY A 449 38.15 31.34 23.17
C GLY A 449 39.57 31.84 22.95
N GLY A 450 39.73 33.16 22.80
CA GLY A 450 41.01 33.88 22.77
C GLY A 450 40.81 35.40 22.80
N ASP A 451 41.68 36.13 23.52
CA ASP A 451 41.76 37.61 23.54
C ASP A 451 40.45 38.37 23.81
N GLY A 452 39.61 37.88 24.73
CA GLY A 452 38.38 38.57 25.14
C GLY A 452 37.25 38.57 24.09
N GLN A 453 37.41 37.85 22.97
CA GLN A 453 36.37 37.66 21.97
C GLN A 453 36.01 36.17 21.84
N THR A 454 34.72 35.87 22.01
CA THR A 454 34.18 34.54 21.68
C THR A 454 33.82 34.54 20.20
N THR A 455 34.50 33.73 19.39
CA THR A 455 34.23 33.62 17.95
C THR A 455 33.71 32.23 17.59
N ARG A 456 33.03 32.08 16.45
CA ARG A 456 32.49 30.79 16.01
C ARG A 456 33.59 29.87 15.46
N ASN A 457 33.58 28.61 15.88
CA ASN A 457 34.43 27.55 15.35
C ASN A 457 33.92 27.07 13.99
N ARG A 458 34.38 27.74 12.93
CA ARG A 458 33.95 27.44 11.55
C ARG A 458 34.50 26.13 10.99
N GLU A 459 35.50 25.51 11.63
CA GLU A 459 36.06 24.23 11.17
C GLU A 459 35.04 23.10 11.38
N LEU A 460 34.32 23.11 12.50
CA LEU A 460 33.27 22.14 12.80
C LEU A 460 32.08 22.23 11.85
N GLU A 461 31.85 23.40 11.23
CA GLU A 461 30.78 23.59 10.25
C GLU A 461 31.02 22.75 8.98
N ARG A 462 32.28 22.41 8.67
CA ARG A 462 32.61 21.55 7.52
C ARG A 462 32.11 20.12 7.71
N GLY A 463 31.94 19.69 8.96
CA GLY A 463 31.42 18.37 9.34
C GLY A 463 29.90 18.24 9.26
N LEU A 464 29.16 19.34 9.09
CA LEU A 464 27.71 19.33 9.04
C LEU A 464 27.18 18.92 7.67
N LEU A 465 26.25 17.97 7.66
CA LEU A 465 25.57 17.43 6.48
C LEU A 465 24.05 17.66 6.50
N ASN A 466 23.50 18.36 7.50
CA ASN A 466 22.06 18.68 7.59
C ASN A 466 21.52 19.42 6.36
N PHE A 467 22.34 20.25 5.71
CA PHE A 467 22.01 20.90 4.44
C PHE A 467 22.62 20.23 3.22
N SER A 468 23.26 19.06 3.37
CA SER A 468 24.08 18.41 2.34
C SER A 468 25.16 19.37 1.77
N LYS A 469 25.83 18.95 0.69
CA LYS A 469 26.91 19.70 0.03
C LYS A 469 26.78 19.62 -1.50
N GLY A 470 27.60 20.40 -2.18
CA GLY A 470 27.73 20.33 -3.64
C GLY A 470 26.61 20.98 -4.44
N SER A 471 26.57 20.67 -5.73
CA SER A 471 25.54 21.12 -6.68
C SER A 471 24.09 20.75 -6.29
N ARG A 472 23.91 19.80 -5.36
CA ARG A 472 22.61 19.34 -4.85
C ARG A 472 22.39 19.66 -3.37
N ALA A 473 23.13 20.63 -2.80
CA ALA A 473 22.92 21.12 -1.45
C ALA A 473 21.50 21.69 -1.26
N CYS A 474 21.02 21.74 -0.01
CA CYS A 474 19.69 22.23 0.35
C CYS A 474 19.43 23.60 -0.28
N LEU A 475 18.31 23.69 -0.98
CA LEU A 475 17.87 24.92 -1.61
C LEU A 475 17.44 25.95 -0.56
N GLY A 476 16.70 25.51 0.46
CA GLY A 476 16.08 26.35 1.49
C GLY A 476 17.00 26.77 2.64
N LYS A 477 18.33 26.58 2.56
CA LYS A 477 19.26 26.85 3.68
C LYS A 477 19.07 28.25 4.27
N ASN A 478 19.05 29.29 3.44
CA ASN A 478 18.95 30.67 3.92
C ASN A 478 17.59 30.98 4.56
N LEU A 479 16.50 30.42 4.01
CA LEU A 479 15.16 30.56 4.59
C LEU A 479 15.11 29.88 5.97
N ALA A 480 15.60 28.64 6.07
CA ALA A 480 15.65 27.92 7.33
C ALA A 480 16.50 28.65 8.38
N MET A 481 17.65 29.24 7.99
CA MET A 481 18.45 30.04 8.92
C MET A 481 17.70 31.30 9.37
N CYS A 482 17.00 32.00 8.48
CA CYS A 482 16.17 33.16 8.83
C CYS A 482 15.08 32.78 9.85
N GLU A 483 14.33 31.72 9.56
CA GLU A 483 13.29 31.17 10.44
C GLU A 483 13.85 30.75 11.81
N LEU A 484 14.97 30.00 11.83
CA LEU A 484 15.60 29.53 13.07
C LEU A 484 16.04 30.69 13.96
N HIS A 485 16.72 31.70 13.41
CA HIS A 485 17.19 32.83 14.22
C HIS A 485 16.02 33.66 14.76
N LEU A 486 15.06 34.01 13.90
CA LEU A 486 13.94 34.87 14.28
C LEU A 486 13.00 34.17 15.25
N ALA A 487 12.55 32.95 14.93
CA ALA A 487 11.60 32.22 15.77
C ALA A 487 12.22 31.82 17.10
N LEU A 488 13.48 31.34 17.11
CA LEU A 488 14.15 30.95 18.36
C LEU A 488 14.35 32.16 19.28
N ALA A 489 14.84 33.30 18.75
CA ALA A 489 15.01 34.51 19.56
C ALA A 489 13.68 35.01 20.14
N ALA A 490 12.62 35.03 19.32
CA ALA A 490 11.27 35.39 19.76
C ALA A 490 10.79 34.51 20.92
N VAL A 491 10.88 33.18 20.73
CA VAL A 491 10.35 32.19 21.67
C VAL A 491 11.18 32.19 22.96
N VAL A 492 12.50 32.29 22.89
CA VAL A 492 13.39 32.36 24.07
C VAL A 492 13.07 33.59 24.93
N LEU A 493 12.92 34.76 24.33
CA LEU A 493 12.69 36.00 25.08
C LEU A 493 11.25 36.11 25.61
N ARG A 494 10.25 35.65 24.84
CA ARG A 494 8.84 35.90 25.14
C ARG A 494 8.13 34.74 25.82
N VAL A 495 8.41 33.50 25.42
CA VAL A 495 7.60 32.32 25.75
C VAL A 495 8.31 31.36 26.70
N MET A 496 9.59 31.04 26.46
CA MET A 496 10.36 30.09 27.28
C MET A 496 10.41 30.42 28.78
N PRO A 497 10.37 31.69 29.24
CA PRO A 497 10.29 32.00 30.67
C PRO A 497 9.05 31.41 31.37
N TYR A 498 8.00 31.10 30.59
CA TYR A 498 6.74 30.53 31.06
C TYR A 498 6.56 29.07 30.60
N MET A 499 7.51 28.51 29.86
CA MET A 499 7.39 27.19 29.25
C MET A 499 8.06 26.13 30.13
N LYS A 500 7.40 24.99 30.35
CA LYS A 500 7.98 23.83 31.04
C LYS A 500 7.72 22.55 30.28
N LEU A 501 8.68 21.62 30.31
CA LEU A 501 8.50 20.28 29.76
C LEU A 501 7.41 19.53 30.52
N TYR A 502 6.53 18.86 29.79
CA TYR A 502 5.44 18.06 30.32
C TYR A 502 5.58 16.63 29.82
N GLU A 503 5.86 15.67 30.73
CA GLU A 503 6.00 14.25 30.39
C GLU A 503 6.84 14.01 29.11
N THR A 504 7.95 14.73 28.99
CA THR A 504 8.83 14.74 27.81
C THR A 504 10.25 14.45 28.29
N THR A 505 10.94 13.58 27.58
CA THR A 505 12.29 13.09 27.90
C THR A 505 13.20 13.17 26.68
N VAL A 506 14.50 12.90 26.85
CA VAL A 506 15.45 12.84 25.72
C VAL A 506 15.03 11.83 24.64
N ALA A 507 14.27 10.79 25.03
CA ALA A 507 13.76 9.80 24.09
C ALA A 507 12.69 10.34 23.13
N ASP A 508 12.13 11.52 23.41
CA ASP A 508 11.15 12.21 22.55
C ASP A 508 11.80 13.14 21.51
N VAL A 509 13.14 13.24 21.52
CA VAL A 509 13.95 13.93 20.51
C VAL A 509 15.08 13.07 19.93
N ALA A 510 15.37 11.92 20.54
CA ALA A 510 16.40 11.01 20.08
C ALA A 510 15.98 10.31 18.77
N TYR A 511 16.90 10.28 17.81
CA TYR A 511 16.75 9.55 16.56
C TYR A 511 16.63 8.03 16.80
N ASP A 512 15.67 7.39 16.13
CA ASP A 512 15.47 5.93 16.20
C ASP A 512 15.19 5.30 14.84
N HIS A 513 14.40 5.97 13.98
CA HIS A 513 14.03 5.48 12.66
C HIS A 513 14.34 6.50 11.56
N ASP A 514 14.72 5.99 10.39
CA ASP A 514 14.94 6.75 9.17
C ASP A 514 13.74 6.63 8.22
N MET A 515 12.93 7.68 8.17
CA MET A 515 11.81 7.81 7.22
C MET A 515 12.08 8.99 6.29
N PHE A 516 13.28 9.05 5.71
CA PHE A 516 13.86 10.21 5.03
C PHE A 516 14.26 11.34 5.99
N ILE A 517 13.40 11.68 6.94
CA ILE A 517 13.67 12.54 8.10
C ILE A 517 13.82 11.69 9.37
N PRO A 518 14.53 12.20 10.40
CA PRO A 518 14.65 11.50 11.66
C PRO A 518 13.30 11.36 12.35
N VAL A 519 12.97 10.13 12.75
CA VAL A 519 11.78 9.81 13.53
C VAL A 519 12.21 9.21 14.85
N VAL A 520 11.53 9.61 15.91
CA VAL A 520 11.77 9.15 17.28
C VAL A 520 11.22 7.73 17.50
N LYS A 521 11.42 7.20 18.71
CA LYS A 521 10.87 5.89 19.09
C LYS A 521 9.34 5.86 18.95
N GLU A 522 8.81 4.69 18.59
CA GLU A 522 7.36 4.48 18.59
C GLU A 522 6.77 4.68 20.00
N GLY A 523 5.59 5.31 20.07
CA GLY A 523 4.92 5.66 21.33
C GLY A 523 5.35 7.00 21.94
N SER A 524 6.31 7.72 21.35
CA SER A 524 6.57 9.11 21.73
C SER A 524 5.33 9.98 21.47
N LYS A 525 5.08 10.93 22.36
CA LYS A 525 3.98 11.91 22.25
C LYS A 525 4.48 13.28 21.76
N GLY A 526 5.71 13.35 21.24
CA GLY A 526 6.37 14.59 20.84
C GLY A 526 6.92 15.40 22.00
N VAL A 527 7.40 16.60 21.70
CA VAL A 527 7.97 17.52 22.69
C VAL A 527 6.83 18.35 23.28
N ARG A 528 6.28 17.86 24.40
CA ARG A 528 5.10 18.46 25.03
C ARG A 528 5.52 19.46 26.10
N VAL A 529 4.91 20.63 26.07
CA VAL A 529 5.15 21.70 27.03
C VAL A 529 3.85 22.21 27.64
N THR A 530 3.94 22.67 28.88
CA THR A 530 2.90 23.50 29.50
C THR A 530 3.38 24.94 29.55
N ILE A 531 2.45 25.87 29.33
CA ILE A 531 2.70 27.30 29.47
C ILE A 531 2.04 27.76 30.77
N GLU A 532 2.84 28.30 31.68
CA GLU A 532 2.44 28.68 33.03
C GLU A 532 2.06 30.15 33.15
N HIS A 533 1.09 30.42 34.03
CA HIS A 533 0.88 31.77 34.53
C HIS A 533 2.07 32.13 35.42
N GLY A 534 2.87 33.12 35.01
CA GLY A 534 3.89 33.70 35.87
C GLY A 534 3.25 34.23 37.15
N TRP A 535 3.51 33.58 38.28
CA TRP A 535 3.33 34.11 39.62
C TRP A 535 4.66 34.02 40.35
N GLU A 536 5.02 35.13 40.99
CA GLU A 536 6.28 35.36 41.70
C GLU A 536 6.69 34.22 42.64
N LYS A 537 8.00 33.95 42.66
CA LYS A 537 8.78 33.31 43.73
C LYS A 537 7.96 32.67 44.87
N ARG A 538 7.77 31.35 44.83
CA ARG A 538 7.81 30.52 46.05
C ARG A 538 8.57 29.22 45.81
N GLN A 539 9.68 29.11 46.54
CA GLN A 539 10.34 27.85 46.88
C GLN A 539 9.31 26.87 47.45
N LEU A 540 9.44 25.59 47.08
CA LEU A 540 9.45 24.43 47.99
C LEU A 540 9.55 23.14 47.17
N ILE A 541 10.75 22.54 47.22
CA ILE A 541 11.06 21.14 47.54
C ILE A 541 9.86 20.15 47.54
N GLN A 542 10.16 18.90 47.12
CA GLN A 542 9.37 17.63 47.17
C GLN A 542 8.59 17.29 45.89
N TYR A 543 8.74 16.15 45.20
CA TYR A 543 9.23 14.82 45.56
C TYR A 543 9.94 14.15 44.37
N VAL A 544 11.12 13.58 44.63
CA VAL A 544 11.72 12.49 43.86
C VAL A 544 11.33 11.18 44.54
N CYS A 545 10.50 10.38 43.88
CA CYS A 545 10.34 8.93 44.02
C CYS A 545 9.42 8.52 42.85
N ILE A 546 9.80 7.59 41.99
CA ILE A 546 9.60 6.15 42.22
C ILE A 546 10.68 5.34 41.47
N CYS A 547 11.18 4.31 42.16
CA CYS A 547 12.11 3.29 41.68
C CYS A 547 11.38 2.18 40.87
N HIS A 548 12.10 1.56 39.93
CA HIS A 548 12.21 0.10 39.63
C HIS A 548 10.90 -0.72 39.46
N LEU A 549 10.61 -1.41 38.34
CA LEU A 549 11.24 -2.62 37.74
C LEU A 549 10.25 -3.20 36.64
N PRO A 550 10.52 -4.31 35.90
CA PRO A 550 11.13 -4.42 34.57
C PRO A 550 10.22 -5.03 33.46
N SER A 551 10.88 -5.40 32.35
CA SER A 551 10.47 -5.98 31.06
C SER A 551 9.41 -7.10 31.01
N ASP A 552 8.67 -7.13 29.89
CA ASP A 552 8.39 -8.26 28.95
C ASP A 552 7.12 -7.89 28.15
N GLY A 553 6.88 -8.14 26.86
CA GLY A 553 7.56 -8.80 25.75
C GLY A 553 6.65 -8.69 24.49
N VAL A 554 7.26 -8.37 23.35
CA VAL A 554 7.07 -8.92 21.99
C VAL A 554 5.65 -9.21 21.40
N GLN A 555 5.36 -8.49 20.29
CA GLN A 555 4.71 -8.87 19.00
C GLN A 555 3.18 -8.85 18.76
N HIS A 556 2.88 -8.58 17.47
CA HIS A 556 1.65 -8.71 16.67
C HIS A 556 0.75 -7.44 16.65
N ASP A 557 0.37 -6.77 15.54
CA ASP A 557 0.09 -7.21 14.16
C ASP A 557 0.00 -6.05 13.14
N LEU A 558 0.49 -6.28 11.91
CA LEU A 558 0.30 -5.39 10.75
C LEU A 558 -0.91 -5.76 9.86
N LEU A 559 -1.63 -6.85 10.18
CA LEU A 559 -2.82 -7.30 9.43
C LEU A 559 -4.15 -6.90 10.07
N ILE A 560 -4.15 -6.35 11.29
CA ILE A 560 -5.36 -5.91 11.99
C ILE A 560 -5.85 -4.53 11.51
N LEU A 561 -4.95 -3.70 10.96
CA LEU A 561 -5.20 -2.29 10.65
C LEU A 561 -6.25 -2.03 9.56
N LEU A 562 -6.49 -3.00 8.66
CA LEU A 562 -7.53 -2.84 7.62
C LEU A 562 -8.96 -3.04 8.15
N PHE A 563 -9.15 -3.63 9.33
CA PHE A 563 -10.46 -3.75 9.96
C PHE A 563 -10.61 -2.87 11.22
N HIS A 564 -9.51 -2.53 11.89
CA HIS A 564 -9.54 -1.73 13.12
C HIS A 564 -10.18 -0.35 12.93
N HIS A 565 -10.09 0.22 11.72
CA HIS A 565 -10.65 1.54 11.43
C HIS A 565 -12.18 1.56 11.27
N LEU A 566 -12.83 0.39 11.10
CA LEU A 566 -14.28 0.26 11.16
C LEU A 566 -14.81 0.05 12.59
N ILE A 567 -13.93 -0.25 13.55
CA ILE A 567 -14.31 -0.90 14.80
C ILE A 567 -13.99 -0.09 16.06
N GLU A 568 -13.16 0.95 16.06
CA GLU A 568 -12.98 1.73 17.29
C GLU A 568 -13.02 3.25 17.03
N ARG A 569 -14.04 3.92 17.59
CA ARG A 569 -14.02 5.36 17.89
C ARG A 569 -13.50 5.57 19.33
N PRO A 570 -12.85 6.72 19.63
CA PRO A 570 -12.26 7.04 20.93
C PRO A 570 -13.32 7.52 21.95
N VAL A 571 -14.43 6.81 22.08
CA VAL A 571 -15.48 7.10 23.08
C VAL A 571 -15.35 6.21 24.33
N ILE A 572 -14.68 5.06 24.18
CA ILE A 572 -14.60 4.01 25.20
C ILE A 572 -13.79 4.46 26.43
N GLU A 573 -12.77 5.30 26.26
CA GLU A 573 -11.89 5.72 27.37
C GLU A 573 -12.54 6.73 28.34
N LYS A 574 -13.57 7.45 27.87
CA LYS A 574 -14.32 8.41 28.69
C LYS A 574 -15.42 7.74 29.53
N GLN A 575 -16.00 6.64 29.06
CA GLN A 575 -17.01 5.85 29.79
C GLN A 575 -16.37 4.84 30.77
N ARG A 576 -15.15 4.36 30.49
CA ARG A 576 -14.42 3.41 31.37
C ARG A 576 -14.16 3.94 32.78
N LYS A 577 -14.11 5.27 32.97
CA LYS A 577 -13.94 5.91 34.28
C LYS A 577 -15.23 6.08 35.09
N MET A 578 -16.41 5.86 34.50
CA MET A 578 -17.70 5.92 35.21
C MET A 578 -18.20 4.53 35.65
N ALA A 579 -17.90 3.47 34.89
CA ALA A 579 -18.44 2.12 35.16
C ALA A 579 -17.74 1.34 36.30
N THR A 580 -16.62 1.83 36.84
CA THR A 580 -15.89 1.16 37.93
C THR A 580 -16.52 1.36 39.31
N VAL A 581 -17.62 2.12 39.42
CA VAL A 581 -18.30 2.39 40.68
C VAL A 581 -19.79 2.04 40.53
N ALA A 582 -20.11 0.78 40.81
CA ALA A 582 -21.46 0.24 41.01
C ALA A 582 -22.38 0.10 39.78
N GLY A 583 -22.66 -1.16 39.41
CA GLY A 583 -23.87 -1.56 38.69
C GLY A 583 -23.95 -1.13 37.23
N TRP A 584 -24.81 -1.84 36.49
CA TRP A 584 -25.27 -1.45 35.16
C TRP A 584 -25.59 0.06 35.12
N ASN A 585 -25.29 0.72 34.00
CA ASN A 585 -25.56 2.15 33.85
C ASN A 585 -27.05 2.44 34.15
N PRO A 586 -27.37 3.19 35.23
CA PRO A 586 -28.76 3.45 35.63
C PRO A 586 -29.53 4.30 34.62
N ASP A 587 -28.83 4.94 33.67
CA ASP A 587 -29.44 5.74 32.60
C ASP A 587 -30.00 4.89 31.44
N VAL A 588 -29.77 3.56 31.43
CA VAL A 588 -30.27 2.65 30.38
C VAL A 588 -31.69 2.18 30.72
N ASP A 589 -32.66 2.51 29.85
CA ASP A 589 -34.06 2.12 30.02
C ASP A 589 -34.23 0.57 30.04
N PRO A 590 -34.72 -0.02 31.16
CA PRO A 590 -34.96 -1.46 31.27
C PRO A 590 -36.11 -1.96 30.40
N GLY A 591 -36.98 -1.07 29.91
CA GLY A 591 -38.07 -1.38 28.98
C GLY A 591 -37.62 -1.45 27.52
N ASN A 592 -36.44 -0.92 27.19
CA ASN A 592 -35.96 -0.89 25.81
C ASN A 592 -35.57 -2.29 25.32
N ARG A 593 -35.94 -2.60 24.07
CA ARG A 593 -35.70 -3.90 23.42
C ARG A 593 -34.88 -3.78 22.15
N ILE A 594 -34.80 -2.59 21.56
CA ILE A 594 -34.10 -2.34 20.30
C ILE A 594 -33.18 -1.13 20.47
N ILE A 595 -31.94 -1.27 20.04
CA ILE A 595 -30.92 -0.22 20.07
C ILE A 595 -30.89 0.46 18.70
N GLN A 596 -30.86 1.79 18.68
CA GLN A 596 -30.62 2.50 17.43
C GLN A 596 -29.16 2.26 16.99
N PRO A 597 -28.92 1.67 15.81
CA PRO A 597 -27.58 1.30 15.39
C PRO A 597 -26.76 2.55 15.08
N THR A 598 -25.69 2.77 15.85
CA THR A 598 -24.70 3.82 15.61
C THR A 598 -23.29 3.22 15.68
N GLY A 599 -22.31 3.77 14.97
CA GLY A 599 -20.94 3.24 14.96
C GLY A 599 -20.84 1.83 14.35
N LEU A 600 -20.29 0.87 15.11
CA LEU A 600 -19.99 -0.49 14.65
C LEU A 600 -21.26 -1.29 14.26
N PRO A 601 -22.33 -1.36 15.07
CA PRO A 601 -23.60 -1.98 14.66
C PRO A 601 -24.15 -1.45 13.33
N LEU A 602 -24.05 -0.15 13.09
CA LEU A 602 -24.48 0.46 11.82
C LEU A 602 -23.58 0.00 10.67
N GLY A 603 -22.26 -0.06 10.89
CA GLY A 603 -21.31 -0.62 9.93
C GLY A 603 -21.60 -2.08 9.57
N VAL A 604 -21.98 -2.90 10.56
CA VAL A 604 -22.35 -4.31 10.35
C VAL A 604 -23.63 -4.41 9.52
N ILE A 605 -24.68 -3.67 9.89
CA ILE A 605 -25.97 -3.71 9.20
C ILE A 605 -25.86 -3.20 7.76
N THR A 606 -25.15 -2.09 7.54
CA THR A 606 -24.95 -1.51 6.21
C THR A 606 -24.15 -2.45 5.31
N THR A 607 -23.02 -2.98 5.79
CA THR A 607 -22.19 -3.91 5.02
C THR A 607 -22.91 -5.21 4.72
N ALA A 608 -23.61 -5.79 5.70
CA ALA A 608 -24.40 -7.00 5.52
C ALA A 608 -25.53 -6.81 4.49
N SER A 609 -26.21 -5.66 4.53
CA SER A 609 -27.28 -5.31 3.58
C SER A 609 -26.74 -5.16 2.15
N VAL A 610 -25.63 -4.45 1.97
CA VAL A 610 -24.97 -4.30 0.66
C VAL A 610 -24.55 -5.66 0.12
N MET A 611 -23.92 -6.49 0.96
CA MET A 611 -23.47 -7.81 0.54
C MET A 611 -24.64 -8.75 0.22
N ALA A 612 -25.76 -8.65 0.94
CA ALA A 612 -26.98 -9.40 0.64
C ALA A 612 -27.58 -9.02 -0.72
N VAL A 613 -27.64 -7.73 -1.04
CA VAL A 613 -28.11 -7.24 -2.35
C VAL A 613 -27.20 -7.76 -3.47
N LEU A 614 -25.88 -7.60 -3.33
CA LEU A 614 -24.91 -8.09 -4.31
C LEU A 614 -25.03 -9.60 -4.51
N THR A 615 -25.08 -10.37 -3.41
CA THR A 615 -25.19 -11.83 -3.48
C THR A 615 -26.49 -12.27 -4.16
N THR A 616 -27.60 -11.59 -3.88
CA THR A 616 -28.91 -11.82 -4.52
C THR A 616 -28.81 -11.63 -6.03
N ILE A 617 -28.25 -10.50 -6.48
CA ILE A 617 -28.13 -10.17 -7.91
C ILE A 617 -27.30 -11.23 -8.63
N PHE A 618 -26.12 -11.56 -8.11
CA PHE A 618 -25.20 -12.49 -8.76
C PHE A 618 -25.75 -13.93 -8.78
N THR A 619 -26.34 -14.39 -7.67
CA THR A 619 -26.89 -15.75 -7.58
C THR A 619 -28.16 -15.90 -8.39
N ALA A 620 -29.05 -14.90 -8.39
CA ALA A 620 -30.26 -14.91 -9.22
C ALA A 620 -29.90 -14.89 -10.71
N THR A 621 -28.93 -14.05 -11.10
CA THR A 621 -28.47 -13.97 -12.50
C THR A 621 -27.80 -15.27 -12.93
N ARG A 622 -26.93 -15.85 -12.09
CA ARG A 622 -26.38 -17.19 -12.32
C ARG A 622 -27.49 -18.22 -12.55
N THR A 623 -28.47 -18.27 -11.65
CA THR A 623 -29.54 -19.26 -11.66
C THR A 623 -30.41 -19.09 -12.91
N HIS A 624 -30.78 -17.86 -13.25
CA HIS A 624 -31.53 -17.55 -14.45
C HIS A 624 -30.81 -17.99 -15.72
N VAL A 625 -29.53 -17.63 -15.87
CA VAL A 625 -28.71 -18.03 -17.04
C VAL A 625 -28.62 -19.57 -17.14
N ARG A 626 -28.40 -20.26 -16.02
CA ARG A 626 -28.28 -21.74 -15.99
C ARG A 626 -29.58 -22.45 -16.32
N ILE A 627 -30.73 -21.91 -15.92
CA ILE A 627 -32.06 -22.44 -16.23
C ILE A 627 -32.41 -22.20 -17.71
N VAL A 628 -32.22 -20.96 -18.20
CA VAL A 628 -32.48 -20.60 -19.60
C VAL A 628 -31.64 -21.46 -20.55
N ASP A 629 -30.39 -21.71 -20.20
CA ASP A 629 -29.48 -22.52 -21.01
C ASP A 629 -29.68 -24.04 -20.80
N ARG A 630 -30.61 -24.47 -19.92
CA ARG A 630 -30.87 -25.88 -19.55
C ARG A 630 -29.61 -26.64 -19.05
N VAL A 631 -28.71 -25.95 -18.34
CA VAL A 631 -27.45 -26.52 -17.79
C VAL A 631 -27.46 -26.51 -16.25
N PHE A 632 -28.62 -26.35 -15.62
CA PHE A 632 -28.75 -26.36 -14.16
C PHE A 632 -28.34 -27.72 -13.59
N GLY A 633 -27.41 -27.74 -12.63
CA GLY A 633 -26.91 -28.97 -12.03
C GLY A 633 -26.79 -28.93 -10.50
N TRP A 634 -26.21 -29.98 -9.92
CA TRP A 634 -26.07 -30.13 -8.46
C TRP A 634 -25.27 -29.01 -7.78
N ASP A 635 -24.27 -28.44 -8.45
CA ASP A 635 -23.52 -27.27 -7.96
C ASP A 635 -24.40 -26.02 -7.86
N ASP A 636 -25.31 -25.80 -8.81
CA ASP A 636 -26.25 -24.68 -8.78
C ASP A 636 -27.31 -24.87 -7.69
N GLY A 637 -27.79 -26.10 -7.48
CA GLY A 637 -28.69 -26.43 -6.36
C GLY A 637 -28.05 -26.18 -4.99
N LEU A 638 -26.79 -26.60 -4.82
CA LEU A 638 -26.01 -26.32 -3.60
C LEU A 638 -25.76 -24.81 -3.40
N MET A 639 -25.54 -24.06 -4.49
CA MET A 639 -25.39 -22.60 -4.42
C MET A 639 -26.68 -21.91 -4.00
N VAL A 640 -27.83 -22.31 -4.55
CA VAL A 640 -29.14 -21.76 -4.15
C VAL A 640 -29.46 -22.08 -2.70
N ALA A 641 -29.20 -23.31 -2.25
CA ALA A 641 -29.35 -23.69 -0.84
C ALA A 641 -28.40 -22.90 0.08
N GLY A 642 -27.15 -22.70 -0.34
CA GLY A 642 -26.17 -21.85 0.34
C GLY A 642 -26.62 -20.39 0.43
N TYR A 643 -27.19 -19.84 -0.65
CA TYR A 643 -27.74 -18.49 -0.67
C TYR A 643 -28.94 -18.33 0.28
N VAL A 644 -29.88 -19.27 0.28
CA VAL A 644 -31.05 -19.23 1.19
C VAL A 644 -30.62 -19.24 2.65
N THR A 645 -29.68 -20.12 3.00
CA THR A 645 -29.14 -20.19 4.37
C THR A 645 -28.28 -18.97 4.71
N TYR A 646 -27.56 -18.39 3.74
CA TYR A 646 -26.83 -17.14 3.90
C TYR A 646 -27.78 -15.96 4.20
N MET A 647 -28.90 -15.84 3.48
CA MET A 647 -29.92 -14.83 3.77
C MET A 647 -30.51 -15.00 5.18
N GLY A 648 -30.72 -16.25 5.62
CA GLY A 648 -31.07 -16.55 7.01
C GLY A 648 -30.02 -16.03 7.99
N SER A 649 -28.73 -16.25 7.73
CA SER A 649 -27.64 -15.76 8.58
C SER A 649 -27.54 -14.22 8.61
N VAL A 650 -27.82 -13.54 7.49
CA VAL A 650 -27.85 -12.07 7.41
C VAL A 650 -29.00 -11.52 8.25
N ILE A 651 -30.19 -12.10 8.15
CA ILE A 651 -31.37 -11.66 8.92
C ILE A 651 -31.11 -11.82 10.43
N VAL A 652 -30.64 -12.99 10.86
CA VAL A 652 -30.32 -13.23 12.28
C VAL A 652 -29.17 -12.34 12.75
N GLY A 653 -28.18 -12.08 11.90
CA GLY A 653 -27.05 -11.18 12.21
C GLY A 653 -27.48 -9.72 12.38
N ILE A 654 -28.32 -9.20 11.49
CA ILE A 654 -28.89 -7.85 11.60
C ILE A 654 -29.74 -7.75 12.87
N TRP A 655 -30.59 -8.75 13.12
CA TRP A 655 -31.43 -8.80 14.32
C TRP A 655 -30.61 -8.82 15.62
N ALA A 656 -29.51 -9.60 15.66
CA ALA A 656 -28.60 -9.63 16.81
C ALA A 656 -27.94 -8.27 17.09
N ASN A 657 -27.60 -7.51 16.05
CA ASN A 657 -27.04 -6.15 16.19
C ASN A 657 -28.09 -5.12 16.64
N LEU A 658 -29.35 -5.28 16.23
CA LEU A 658 -30.45 -4.43 16.69
C LEU A 658 -30.81 -4.65 18.17
N ILE A 659 -30.51 -5.82 18.72
CA ILE A 659 -30.76 -6.14 20.14
C ILE A 659 -29.61 -5.71 21.05
N GLY A 660 -28.34 -5.92 20.65
CA GLY A 660 -27.21 -5.57 21.51
C GLY A 660 -25.81 -5.97 21.05
N ILE A 661 -25.66 -6.78 20.00
CA ILE A 661 -24.33 -7.13 19.47
C ILE A 661 -23.67 -5.90 18.82
N GLY A 662 -22.44 -5.60 19.23
CA GLY A 662 -21.69 -4.42 18.77
C GLY A 662 -21.85 -3.17 19.64
N THR A 663 -22.61 -3.27 20.73
CA THR A 663 -22.71 -2.25 21.78
C THR A 663 -21.79 -2.64 22.95
N LEU A 664 -21.28 -1.67 23.70
CA LEU A 664 -20.49 -1.92 24.91
C LEU A 664 -21.37 -2.57 25.99
N ASP A 665 -20.79 -3.47 26.78
CA ASP A 665 -21.55 -4.25 27.77
C ASP A 665 -22.23 -3.35 28.83
N VAL A 666 -21.63 -2.19 29.12
CA VAL A 666 -22.12 -1.17 30.08
C VAL A 666 -23.39 -0.44 29.62
N ASP A 667 -23.65 -0.42 28.31
CA ASP A 667 -24.78 0.30 27.69
C ASP A 667 -25.96 -0.65 27.35
N LEU A 668 -25.87 -1.93 27.74
CA LEU A 668 -26.93 -2.92 27.57
C LEU A 668 -27.74 -3.05 28.86
N ASN A 669 -29.04 -3.32 28.74
CA ASN A 669 -29.83 -3.81 29.88
C ASN A 669 -29.73 -5.34 30.02
N GLN A 670 -30.13 -5.89 31.16
CA GLN A 670 -30.01 -7.33 31.43
C GLN A 670 -30.73 -8.20 30.38
N TRP A 671 -31.91 -7.77 29.91
CA TRP A 671 -32.65 -8.49 28.88
C TRP A 671 -31.90 -8.49 27.53
N GLN A 672 -31.34 -7.34 27.14
CA GLN A 672 -30.55 -7.20 25.91
C GLN A 672 -29.27 -8.03 25.97
N PHE A 673 -28.63 -8.11 27.14
CA PHE A 673 -27.46 -8.95 27.36
C PHE A 673 -27.78 -10.45 27.15
N GLU A 674 -28.84 -10.96 27.80
CA GLU A 674 -29.25 -12.37 27.65
C GLU A 674 -29.74 -12.68 26.22
N GLU A 675 -30.60 -11.83 25.65
CA GLU A 675 -31.15 -12.08 24.31
C GLU A 675 -30.12 -11.87 23.21
N SER A 676 -29.16 -10.95 23.33
CA SER A 676 -28.09 -10.79 22.34
C SER A 676 -27.15 -12.00 22.30
N LYS A 677 -26.81 -12.61 23.45
CA LYS A 677 -26.06 -13.88 23.51
C LYS A 677 -26.80 -15.04 22.87
N LYS A 678 -28.10 -15.14 23.15
CA LYS A 678 -28.98 -16.16 22.55
C LYS A 678 -29.07 -15.98 21.03
N MET A 679 -29.25 -14.76 20.54
CA MET A 679 -29.28 -14.46 19.10
C MET A 679 -27.91 -14.69 18.43
N HIS A 680 -26.81 -14.39 19.10
CA HIS A 680 -25.46 -14.70 18.60
C HIS A 680 -25.23 -16.21 18.47
N THR A 681 -25.70 -16.99 19.45
CA THR A 681 -25.63 -18.45 19.41
C THR A 681 -26.46 -19.03 18.27
N ALA A 682 -27.69 -18.51 18.09
CA ALA A 682 -28.52 -18.87 16.94
C ALA A 682 -27.84 -18.50 15.61
N TRP A 683 -27.21 -17.33 15.53
CA TRP A 683 -26.47 -16.89 14.35
C TRP A 683 -25.30 -17.83 14.02
N LEU A 684 -24.49 -18.25 15.02
CA LEU A 684 -23.38 -19.18 14.82
C LEU A 684 -23.85 -20.50 14.21
N LEU A 685 -24.94 -21.07 14.73
CA LEU A 685 -25.53 -22.31 14.22
C LEU A 685 -26.02 -22.17 12.78
N VAL A 686 -26.63 -21.04 12.43
CA VAL A 686 -27.13 -20.76 11.08
C VAL A 686 -25.99 -20.48 10.09
N TYR A 687 -24.93 -19.77 10.52
CA TYR A 687 -23.79 -19.37 9.70
C TYR A 687 -22.95 -20.55 9.18
N PHE A 688 -22.89 -21.65 9.92
CA PHE A 688 -22.11 -22.82 9.52
C PHE A 688 -22.63 -23.49 8.22
N PHE A 689 -23.94 -23.40 7.95
CA PHE A 689 -24.57 -23.96 6.75
C PHE A 689 -24.14 -23.30 5.43
N PRO A 690 -24.27 -21.96 5.24
CA PRO A 690 -23.89 -21.32 3.99
C PRO A 690 -22.38 -21.46 3.72
N MET A 691 -21.52 -21.40 4.74
CA MET A 691 -20.08 -21.62 4.58
C MET A 691 -19.76 -22.97 3.94
N THR A 692 -20.49 -24.01 4.36
CA THR A 692 -20.28 -25.38 3.89
C THR A 692 -20.88 -25.60 2.50
N LEU A 693 -22.11 -25.14 2.28
CA LEU A 693 -22.84 -25.32 1.02
C LEU A 693 -22.22 -24.54 -0.15
N VAL A 694 -21.73 -23.33 0.10
CA VAL A 694 -21.06 -22.50 -0.92
C VAL A 694 -19.72 -23.14 -1.33
N LYS A 695 -18.89 -23.57 -0.36
CA LYS A 695 -17.63 -24.26 -0.67
C LYS A 695 -17.86 -25.61 -1.36
N ALA A 696 -18.89 -26.36 -0.96
CA ALA A 696 -19.29 -27.59 -1.63
C ALA A 696 -19.71 -27.34 -3.09
N SER A 697 -20.49 -26.28 -3.34
CA SER A 697 -20.85 -25.88 -4.70
C SER A 697 -19.62 -25.58 -5.56
N ILE A 698 -18.64 -24.81 -5.05
CA ILE A 698 -17.39 -24.51 -5.75
C ILE A 698 -16.62 -25.81 -6.05
N CYS A 699 -16.46 -26.71 -5.06
CA CYS A 699 -15.79 -27.99 -5.25
C CYS A 699 -16.45 -28.84 -6.36
N VAL A 700 -17.78 -28.91 -6.37
CA VAL A 700 -18.54 -29.66 -7.40
C VAL A 700 -18.41 -29.00 -8.77
N THR A 701 -18.42 -27.67 -8.85
CA THR A 701 -18.14 -26.93 -10.10
C THR A 701 -16.74 -27.25 -10.62
N LEU A 702 -15.72 -27.33 -9.77
CA LEU A 702 -14.34 -27.67 -10.17
C LEU A 702 -14.21 -29.13 -10.63
N LEU A 703 -14.86 -30.07 -9.96
CA LEU A 703 -14.92 -31.48 -10.38
C LEU A 703 -15.63 -31.63 -11.73
N ARG A 704 -16.69 -30.85 -11.98
CA ARG A 704 -17.40 -30.83 -13.27
C ARG A 704 -16.54 -30.25 -14.39
N ILE A 705 -15.86 -29.13 -14.16
CA ILE A 705 -15.04 -28.44 -15.17
C ILE A 705 -13.87 -29.33 -15.64
N THR A 706 -13.32 -30.15 -14.74
CA THR A 706 -12.11 -30.95 -15.00
C THR A 706 -12.40 -32.33 -15.60
N GLY A 707 -13.68 -32.71 -15.75
CA GLY A 707 -14.12 -33.88 -16.51
C GLY A 707 -13.54 -35.22 -16.07
N GLY A 708 -13.08 -35.34 -14.81
CA GLY A 708 -12.47 -36.58 -14.28
C GLY A 708 -11.13 -36.99 -14.91
N SER A 709 -10.54 -36.16 -15.78
CA SER A 709 -9.36 -36.54 -16.59
C SER A 709 -8.06 -36.65 -15.76
N LYS A 710 -7.97 -35.99 -14.60
CA LYS A 710 -6.83 -36.05 -13.69
C LYS A 710 -7.25 -36.54 -12.31
N ARG A 711 -7.03 -37.83 -12.02
CA ARG A 711 -7.37 -38.47 -10.74
C ARG A 711 -6.76 -37.78 -9.52
N SER A 712 -5.55 -37.21 -9.66
CA SER A 712 -4.88 -36.46 -8.58
C SER A 712 -5.63 -35.20 -8.18
N LEU A 713 -6.15 -34.44 -9.16
CA LEU A 713 -6.90 -33.22 -8.91
C LEU A 713 -8.27 -33.50 -8.28
N ALA A 714 -8.95 -34.54 -8.77
CA ALA A 714 -10.21 -34.98 -8.19
C ALA A 714 -10.02 -35.40 -6.73
N LEU A 715 -8.96 -36.17 -6.43
CA LEU A 715 -8.61 -36.56 -5.05
C LEU A 715 -8.38 -35.34 -4.15
N THR A 716 -7.63 -34.33 -4.63
CA THR A 716 -7.40 -33.10 -3.87
C THR A 716 -8.71 -32.35 -3.55
N VAL A 717 -9.62 -32.22 -4.52
CA VAL A 717 -10.91 -31.54 -4.28
C VAL A 717 -11.80 -32.32 -3.31
N TRP A 718 -11.79 -33.67 -3.37
CA TRP A 718 -12.50 -34.51 -2.39
C TRP A 718 -11.92 -34.38 -0.97
N VAL A 719 -10.60 -34.29 -0.84
CA VAL A 719 -9.94 -34.05 0.45
C VAL A 719 -10.29 -32.68 1.02
N LEU A 720 -10.30 -31.63 0.18
CA LEU A 720 -10.71 -30.28 0.61
C LEU A 720 -12.17 -30.24 1.07
N LEU A 721 -13.06 -30.89 0.33
CA LEU A 721 -14.46 -31.02 0.72
C LEU A 721 -14.60 -31.76 2.05
N ALA A 722 -13.89 -32.87 2.23
CA ALA A 722 -13.90 -33.62 3.50
C ALA A 722 -13.41 -32.77 4.68
N ILE A 723 -12.32 -32.00 4.50
CA ILE A 723 -11.81 -31.08 5.52
C ILE A 723 -12.86 -30.03 5.90
N THR A 724 -13.51 -29.39 4.92
CA THR A 724 -14.57 -28.40 5.19
C THR A 724 -15.77 -28.99 5.95
N MET A 725 -16.17 -30.22 5.60
CA MET A 725 -17.30 -30.91 6.24
C MET A 725 -16.96 -31.33 7.66
N VAL A 726 -15.76 -31.84 7.90
CA VAL A 726 -15.31 -32.24 9.23
C VAL A 726 -15.17 -31.02 10.15
N SER A 727 -14.61 -29.91 9.66
CA SER A 727 -14.51 -28.68 10.45
C SER A 727 -15.89 -28.10 10.78
N PHE A 728 -16.85 -28.19 9.85
CA PHE A 728 -18.25 -27.80 10.09
C PHE A 728 -18.88 -28.64 11.20
N VAL A 729 -18.83 -29.98 11.08
CA VAL A 729 -19.45 -30.88 12.06
C VAL A 729 -18.83 -30.67 13.44
N ALA A 730 -17.50 -30.54 13.51
CA ALA A 730 -16.80 -30.31 14.76
C ALA A 730 -17.22 -28.98 15.42
N ALA A 731 -17.31 -27.89 14.66
CA ALA A 731 -17.68 -26.58 15.19
C ALA A 731 -19.18 -26.52 15.57
N PHE A 732 -20.06 -27.10 14.77
CA PHE A 732 -21.50 -27.16 15.03
C PHE A 732 -21.81 -27.99 16.28
N VAL A 733 -21.27 -29.22 16.38
CA VAL A 733 -21.45 -30.09 17.54
C VAL A 733 -20.78 -29.48 18.77
N GLY A 734 -19.59 -28.91 18.62
CA GLY A 734 -18.87 -28.24 19.71
C GLY A 734 -19.64 -27.06 20.30
N THR A 735 -20.35 -26.30 19.47
CA THR A 735 -21.19 -25.18 19.91
C THR A 735 -22.44 -25.68 20.66
N LEU A 736 -23.06 -26.76 20.19
CA LEU A 736 -24.23 -27.35 20.86
C LEU A 736 -23.91 -28.02 22.21
N LEU A 737 -22.71 -28.60 22.33
CA LEU A 737 -22.26 -29.31 23.52
C LEU A 737 -21.48 -28.42 24.50
N GLN A 738 -21.35 -27.12 24.21
CA GLN A 738 -20.53 -26.21 25.02
C GLN A 738 -21.02 -26.07 26.47
N CYS A 739 -22.34 -26.08 26.67
CA CYS A 739 -22.96 -26.07 27.99
C CYS A 739 -24.08 -27.10 28.07
N GLN A 740 -24.25 -27.69 29.25
CA GLN A 740 -25.34 -28.62 29.56
C GLN A 740 -26.14 -28.11 30.76
N PRO A 741 -27.39 -27.64 30.56
CA PRO A 741 -28.08 -27.40 29.28
C PRO A 741 -27.50 -26.19 28.50
N ILE A 742 -27.74 -26.14 27.18
CA ILE A 742 -27.22 -25.07 26.29
C ILE A 742 -27.67 -23.67 26.72
N GLU A 743 -28.79 -23.57 27.43
CA GLU A 743 -29.35 -22.32 27.96
C GLU A 743 -28.40 -21.60 28.93
N ALA A 744 -27.49 -22.34 29.57
CA ALA A 744 -26.47 -21.77 30.44
C ALA A 744 -25.45 -20.88 29.69
N LEU A 745 -25.42 -20.95 28.35
CA LEU A 745 -24.56 -20.11 27.52
C LEU A 745 -24.99 -18.64 27.50
N TRP A 746 -26.28 -18.36 27.66
CA TRP A 746 -26.82 -17.00 27.78
C TRP A 746 -27.44 -16.70 29.15
N ARG A 747 -27.50 -17.69 30.05
CA ARG A 747 -27.89 -17.52 31.47
C ARG A 747 -26.79 -18.01 32.41
N PRO A 748 -25.78 -17.17 32.70
CA PRO A 748 -24.66 -17.58 33.54
C PRO A 748 -25.07 -17.88 35.00
N GLN A 749 -26.24 -17.41 35.46
CA GLN A 749 -26.75 -17.72 36.80
C GLN A 749 -26.91 -19.23 37.03
N LEU A 750 -27.26 -20.00 36.00
CA LEU A 750 -27.41 -21.46 36.09
C LEU A 750 -26.08 -22.17 36.43
N VAL A 751 -24.96 -21.62 36.00
CA VAL A 751 -23.62 -22.14 36.33
C VAL A 751 -23.24 -21.75 37.75
N LEU A 752 -23.56 -20.52 38.17
CA LEU A 752 -23.30 -20.02 39.52
C LEU A 752 -24.12 -20.74 40.61
N GLU A 753 -25.34 -21.15 40.26
CA GLU A 753 -26.24 -21.94 41.11
C GLU A 753 -25.91 -23.45 41.12
N GLY A 754 -24.94 -23.89 40.30
CA GLY A 754 -24.52 -25.28 40.19
C GLY A 754 -25.49 -26.19 39.44
N SER A 755 -26.48 -25.63 38.74
CA SER A 755 -27.51 -26.36 37.97
C SER A 755 -27.13 -26.62 36.50
N ALA A 756 -26.01 -26.06 36.03
CA ALA A 756 -25.48 -26.26 34.69
C ALA A 756 -23.95 -26.39 34.69
N TYR A 757 -23.42 -27.15 33.72
CA TYR A 757 -21.98 -27.27 33.48
C TYR A 757 -21.61 -26.74 32.09
N CYS A 758 -20.60 -25.88 32.01
CA CYS A 758 -20.05 -25.37 30.76
C CYS A 758 -18.59 -25.79 30.60
N ALA A 759 -18.21 -26.16 29.38
CA ALA A 759 -16.83 -26.43 29.02
C ALA A 759 -15.97 -25.16 29.18
N PRO A 760 -14.68 -25.30 29.55
CA PRO A 760 -13.76 -24.18 29.64
C PRO A 760 -13.71 -23.36 28.35
N ILE A 761 -13.60 -22.02 28.48
CA ILE A 761 -13.65 -21.09 27.35
C ILE A 761 -12.51 -21.32 26.34
N GLU A 762 -11.41 -21.91 26.80
CA GLU A 762 -10.24 -22.28 26.00
C GLU A 762 -10.60 -23.32 24.94
N ILE A 763 -11.52 -24.25 25.23
CA ILE A 763 -11.97 -25.26 24.27
C ILE A 763 -12.76 -24.61 23.13
N PHE A 764 -13.61 -23.64 23.46
CA PHE A 764 -14.37 -22.87 22.47
C PHE A 764 -13.46 -22.04 21.57
N VAL A 765 -12.48 -21.36 22.17
CA VAL A 765 -11.46 -20.59 21.43
C VAL A 765 -10.63 -21.50 20.51
N ALA A 766 -10.22 -22.68 20.99
CA ALA A 766 -9.49 -23.67 20.19
C ALA A 766 -10.31 -24.18 18.98
N LEU A 767 -11.60 -24.49 19.17
CA LEU A 767 -12.50 -24.88 18.09
C LEU A 767 -12.67 -23.76 17.05
N GLY A 768 -12.75 -22.51 17.51
CA GLY A 768 -12.77 -21.32 16.64
C GLY A 768 -11.51 -21.18 15.79
N TYR A 769 -10.32 -21.40 16.36
CA TYR A 769 -9.06 -21.38 15.63
C TYR A 769 -8.96 -22.50 14.61
N ILE A 770 -9.31 -23.74 14.99
CA ILE A 770 -9.27 -24.89 14.07
C ILE A 770 -10.19 -24.64 12.87
N SER A 771 -11.42 -24.17 13.13
CA SER A 771 -12.37 -23.83 12.06
C SER A 771 -11.82 -22.73 11.12
N THR A 772 -11.24 -21.67 11.69
CA THR A 772 -10.66 -20.53 10.94
C THR A 772 -9.45 -20.94 10.08
N VAL A 773 -8.58 -21.80 10.60
CA VAL A 773 -7.41 -22.30 9.86
C VAL A 773 -7.87 -23.22 8.71
N CYS A 774 -8.84 -24.09 8.94
CA CYS A 774 -9.43 -24.93 7.91
C CYS A 774 -10.08 -24.10 6.79
N THR A 775 -10.77 -23.00 7.11
CA THR A 775 -11.35 -22.12 6.09
C THR A 775 -10.28 -21.41 5.26
N ILE A 776 -9.20 -20.91 5.86
CA ILE A 776 -8.08 -20.28 5.14
C ILE A 776 -7.43 -21.26 4.16
N ILE A 777 -7.12 -22.48 4.61
CA ILE A 777 -6.48 -23.51 3.76
C ILE A 777 -7.40 -23.87 2.59
N THR A 778 -8.70 -24.02 2.85
CA THR A 778 -9.66 -24.43 1.82
C THR A 778 -9.89 -23.32 0.80
N ASP A 779 -9.96 -22.05 1.20
CA ASP A 779 -10.12 -20.92 0.27
C ASP A 779 -8.89 -20.70 -0.60
N ALA A 780 -7.68 -20.75 -0.01
CA ALA A 780 -6.44 -20.67 -0.76
C ALA A 780 -6.34 -21.82 -1.79
N ALA A 781 -6.68 -23.04 -1.39
CA ALA A 781 -6.63 -24.19 -2.28
C ALA A 781 -7.65 -24.11 -3.43
N LEU A 782 -8.88 -23.65 -3.15
CA LEU A 782 -9.92 -23.48 -4.17
C LEU A 782 -9.62 -22.35 -5.19
N VAL A 783 -8.76 -21.41 -4.84
CA VAL A 783 -8.26 -20.35 -5.74
C VAL A 783 -7.07 -20.84 -6.57
N LEU A 784 -6.10 -21.53 -5.93
CA LEU A 784 -4.88 -21.99 -6.58
C LEU A 784 -5.14 -23.13 -7.58
N ILE A 785 -6.03 -24.06 -7.24
CA ILE A 785 -6.31 -25.24 -8.06
C ILE A 785 -6.81 -24.86 -9.47
N PRO A 786 -7.86 -24.04 -9.64
CA PRO A 786 -8.36 -23.66 -10.96
C PRO A 786 -7.37 -22.77 -11.70
N ALA A 787 -6.62 -21.92 -10.99
CA ALA A 787 -5.59 -21.08 -11.56
C ALA A 787 -4.49 -21.91 -12.23
N LEU A 788 -3.99 -22.94 -11.54
CA LEU A 788 -2.97 -23.85 -12.06
C LEU A 788 -3.47 -24.68 -13.25
N VAL A 789 -4.76 -25.04 -13.26
CA VAL A 789 -5.41 -25.78 -14.36
C VAL A 789 -5.64 -24.87 -15.57
N LEU A 790 -6.10 -23.64 -15.37
CA LEU A 790 -6.47 -22.70 -16.43
C LEU A 790 -5.28 -21.91 -17.00
N TRP A 791 -4.16 -21.82 -16.27
CA TRP A 791 -2.93 -21.19 -16.76
C TRP A 791 -2.34 -21.86 -18.02
N LYS A 792 -2.73 -23.12 -18.26
CA LYS A 792 -2.36 -23.91 -19.44
C LYS A 792 -3.40 -23.83 -20.57
N ALA A 793 -4.57 -23.28 -20.26
CA ALA A 793 -5.57 -22.79 -21.17
C ALA A 793 -4.99 -21.80 -22.19
N GLN A 794 -4.69 -22.15 -23.45
CA GLN A 794 -4.51 -21.12 -24.48
C GLN A 794 -5.88 -20.46 -24.74
N MET A 795 -6.17 -19.46 -23.90
CA MET A 795 -7.44 -18.79 -23.82
C MET A 795 -7.32 -17.36 -24.35
N GLN A 796 -8.34 -16.93 -25.10
CA GLN A 796 -8.52 -15.55 -25.51
C GLN A 796 -8.52 -14.62 -24.29
N PHE A 797 -8.03 -13.39 -24.46
CA PHE A 797 -7.81 -12.40 -23.40
C PHE A 797 -8.98 -12.25 -22.41
N GLN A 798 -10.22 -12.35 -22.90
CA GLN A 798 -11.43 -12.27 -22.09
C GLN A 798 -11.58 -13.41 -21.06
N ALA A 799 -11.12 -14.62 -21.39
CA ALA A 799 -11.13 -15.76 -20.46
C ALA A 799 -9.96 -15.68 -19.46
N LYS A 800 -8.84 -15.03 -19.81
CA LYS A 800 -7.77 -14.71 -18.85
C LYS A 800 -8.21 -13.66 -17.83
N LEU A 801 -8.92 -12.61 -18.28
CA LEU A 801 -9.47 -11.58 -17.41
C LEU A 801 -10.46 -12.18 -16.38
N GLN A 802 -11.27 -13.16 -16.78
CA GLN A 802 -12.20 -13.87 -15.88
C GLN A 802 -11.51 -14.72 -14.83
N VAL A 803 -10.44 -15.43 -15.21
CA VAL A 803 -9.65 -16.21 -14.25
C VAL A 803 -8.95 -15.29 -13.27
N PHE A 804 -8.44 -14.15 -13.73
CA PHE A 804 -7.82 -13.14 -12.89
C PHE A 804 -8.83 -12.49 -11.92
N THR A 805 -10.03 -12.14 -12.37
CA THR A 805 -11.07 -11.58 -11.48
C THR A 805 -11.57 -12.61 -10.48
N MET A 806 -11.76 -13.87 -10.88
CA MET A 806 -12.14 -14.96 -9.97
C MET A 806 -11.04 -15.22 -8.91
N LEU A 807 -9.76 -15.16 -9.30
CA LEU A 807 -8.61 -15.32 -8.41
C LEU A 807 -8.51 -14.17 -7.40
N SER A 808 -8.72 -12.93 -7.86
CA SER A 808 -8.67 -11.73 -7.03
C SER A 808 -9.78 -11.70 -5.98
N VAL A 809 -11.02 -12.04 -6.37
CA VAL A 809 -12.17 -12.08 -5.45
C VAL A 809 -12.00 -13.19 -4.40
N GLY A 810 -11.47 -14.36 -4.78
CA GLY A 810 -11.17 -15.44 -3.83
C GLY A 810 -10.01 -15.13 -2.86
N SER A 811 -9.04 -14.32 -3.30
CA SER A 811 -7.95 -13.85 -2.43
C SER A 811 -8.45 -12.88 -1.35
N CYS A 812 -9.43 -12.02 -1.68
CA CYS A 812 -10.07 -11.13 -0.71
C CYS A 812 -10.78 -11.89 0.43
N ALA A 813 -11.47 -12.99 0.13
CA ALA A 813 -12.11 -13.83 1.15
C ALA A 813 -11.10 -14.39 2.16
N SER A 814 -9.96 -14.88 1.68
CA SER A 814 -8.88 -15.42 2.55
C SER A 814 -8.29 -14.34 3.46
N ILE A 815 -8.10 -13.11 2.96
CA ILE A 815 -7.59 -11.99 3.76
C ILE A 815 -8.56 -11.64 4.89
N ILE A 816 -9.86 -11.60 4.61
CA ILE A 816 -10.89 -11.27 5.61
C ILE A 816 -10.94 -12.32 6.74
N THR A 817 -10.73 -13.59 6.41
CA THR A 817 -10.68 -14.68 7.40
C THR A 817 -9.42 -14.60 8.27
N VAL A 818 -8.28 -14.15 7.74
CA VAL A 818 -7.06 -13.89 8.51
C VAL A 818 -7.27 -12.76 9.53
N VAL A 819 -8.01 -11.71 9.15
CA VAL A 819 -8.25 -10.57 10.05
C VAL A 819 -9.13 -10.94 11.26
N ARG A 820 -9.87 -12.06 11.20
CA ARG A 820 -10.72 -12.56 12.29
C ARG A 820 -9.93 -13.11 13.48
N ILE A 821 -8.76 -13.71 13.24
CA ILE A 821 -7.93 -14.44 14.22
C ILE A 821 -7.71 -13.70 15.56
N PRO A 822 -7.30 -12.41 15.58
CA PRO A 822 -7.04 -11.70 16.82
C PRO A 822 -8.30 -11.36 17.62
N TYR A 823 -9.45 -11.24 16.96
CA TYR A 823 -10.73 -10.99 17.64
C TYR A 823 -11.28 -12.26 18.31
N VAL A 824 -10.93 -13.45 17.79
CA VAL A 824 -11.26 -14.72 18.45
C VAL A 824 -10.55 -14.83 19.81
N GLN A 825 -9.33 -14.29 19.94
CA GLN A 825 -8.64 -14.26 21.23
C GLN A 825 -9.35 -13.36 22.25
N ARG A 826 -10.04 -12.31 21.81
CA ARG A 826 -10.79 -11.41 22.71
C ARG A 826 -12.03 -12.07 23.33
N TYR A 827 -12.43 -13.27 22.90
CA TYR A 827 -13.44 -14.06 23.59
C TYR A 827 -13.05 -14.46 25.01
N SER A 828 -11.75 -14.58 25.31
CA SER A 828 -11.28 -14.92 26.67
C SER A 828 -11.25 -13.72 27.62
N ASN A 829 -11.50 -12.50 27.12
CA ASN A 829 -11.57 -11.30 27.93
C ASN A 829 -13.04 -10.98 28.26
N PRO A 830 -13.44 -10.93 29.54
CA PRO A 830 -14.82 -10.68 29.93
C PRO A 830 -15.29 -9.23 29.69
N ALA A 831 -14.38 -8.29 29.40
CA ALA A 831 -14.76 -6.89 29.15
C ALA A 831 -15.16 -6.65 27.69
N ASP A 832 -16.35 -6.07 27.48
CA ASP A 832 -16.88 -5.63 26.18
C ASP A 832 -16.99 -6.76 25.16
N GLN A 833 -17.37 -7.95 25.63
CA GLN A 833 -17.40 -9.16 24.81
C GLN A 833 -18.41 -9.03 23.65
N HIS A 834 -19.55 -8.37 23.87
CA HIS A 834 -20.59 -8.16 22.84
C HIS A 834 -20.13 -7.22 21.72
N TYR A 835 -19.24 -6.29 22.05
CA TYR A 835 -18.65 -5.36 21.09
C TYR A 835 -17.76 -6.09 20.08
N TYR A 836 -16.83 -6.91 20.58
CA TYR A 836 -15.88 -7.64 19.74
C TYR A 836 -16.55 -8.79 18.96
N ILE A 837 -17.64 -9.35 19.47
CA ILE A 837 -18.46 -10.33 18.72
C ILE A 837 -18.94 -9.76 17.38
N ALA A 838 -19.35 -8.48 17.32
CA ALA A 838 -19.87 -7.87 16.10
C ALA A 838 -18.84 -7.85 14.96
N VAL A 839 -17.55 -7.74 15.29
CA VAL A 839 -16.44 -7.80 14.34
C VAL A 839 -16.35 -9.17 13.68
N VAL A 840 -16.48 -10.22 14.50
CA VAL A 840 -16.44 -11.61 14.03
C VAL A 840 -17.64 -11.88 13.13
N VAL A 841 -18.83 -11.38 13.50
CA VAL A 841 -20.05 -11.46 12.69
C VAL A 841 -19.87 -10.76 11.34
N LEU A 842 -19.33 -9.53 11.34
CA LEU A 842 -19.05 -8.76 10.13
C LEU A 842 -18.11 -9.51 9.18
N CYS A 843 -16.95 -9.96 9.67
CA CYS A 843 -15.98 -10.67 8.84
C CYS A 843 -16.57 -11.95 8.22
N SER A 844 -17.45 -12.64 8.97
CA SER A 844 -18.09 -13.90 8.56
C SER A 844 -19.16 -13.71 7.49
N LEU A 845 -19.97 -12.66 7.59
CA LEU A 845 -20.96 -12.30 6.57
C LEU A 845 -20.28 -11.87 5.27
N VAL A 846 -19.22 -11.07 5.34
CA VAL A 846 -18.48 -10.60 4.16
C VAL A 846 -17.76 -11.77 3.46
N GLU A 847 -17.08 -12.65 4.20
CA GLU A 847 -16.41 -13.85 3.67
C GLU A 847 -17.40 -14.71 2.85
N THR A 848 -18.56 -15.02 3.43
CA THR A 848 -19.56 -15.89 2.81
C THR A 848 -20.21 -15.24 1.58
N GLY A 849 -20.51 -13.93 1.66
CA GLY A 849 -21.06 -13.17 0.54
C GLY A 849 -20.09 -13.07 -0.65
N ILE A 850 -18.80 -12.82 -0.38
CA ILE A 850 -17.75 -12.86 -1.40
C ILE A 850 -17.66 -14.26 -2.03
N GLY A 851 -17.76 -15.33 -1.22
CA GLY A 851 -17.80 -16.71 -1.71
C GLY A 851 -18.93 -16.97 -2.71
N CYS A 852 -20.16 -16.51 -2.41
CA CYS A 852 -21.31 -16.64 -3.32
C CYS A 852 -21.13 -15.85 -4.63
N VAL A 853 -20.58 -14.64 -4.54
CA VAL A 853 -20.30 -13.78 -5.70
C VAL A 853 -19.19 -14.40 -6.57
N ALA A 854 -18.09 -14.83 -5.96
CA ALA A 854 -16.97 -15.52 -6.60
C ALA A 854 -17.43 -16.75 -7.40
N ALA A 855 -18.24 -17.59 -6.77
CA ALA A 855 -18.77 -18.81 -7.39
C ALA A 855 -19.71 -18.53 -8.56
N SER A 856 -20.34 -17.35 -8.60
CA SER A 856 -21.32 -16.96 -9.61
C SER A 856 -20.73 -16.27 -10.85
N PHE A 857 -19.49 -15.81 -10.79
CA PHE A 857 -18.81 -15.17 -11.91
C PHE A 857 -18.70 -16.01 -13.20
N PRO A 858 -18.35 -17.32 -13.16
CA PRO A 858 -18.16 -18.11 -14.38
C PRO A 858 -19.41 -18.19 -15.27
N SER A 859 -20.61 -18.10 -14.69
CA SER A 859 -21.89 -18.11 -15.41
C SER A 859 -22.22 -16.78 -16.12
N LEU A 860 -21.66 -15.65 -15.66
CA LEU A 860 -22.01 -14.32 -16.16
C LEU A 860 -21.37 -13.97 -17.52
N ARG A 861 -20.35 -14.72 -17.95
CA ARG A 861 -19.66 -14.56 -19.25
C ARG A 861 -20.63 -14.49 -20.43
N ARG A 862 -21.69 -15.29 -20.42
CA ARG A 862 -22.65 -15.40 -21.53
C ARG A 862 -23.50 -14.13 -21.69
N LEU A 863 -23.78 -13.43 -20.59
CA LEU A 863 -24.58 -12.20 -20.60
C LEU A 863 -23.80 -11.02 -21.19
N VAL A 864 -22.54 -10.86 -20.78
CA VAL A 864 -21.63 -9.79 -21.24
C VAL A 864 -21.36 -9.90 -22.74
N LEU A 865 -21.20 -11.11 -23.26
CA LEU A 865 -21.00 -11.33 -24.70
C LEU A 865 -22.28 -11.05 -25.51
N ARG A 866 -23.48 -11.35 -24.99
CA ARG A 866 -24.75 -11.05 -25.66
C ARG A 866 -25.04 -9.54 -25.72
N THR A 867 -24.74 -8.79 -24.67
CA THR A 867 -24.97 -7.33 -24.63
C THR A 867 -23.96 -6.55 -25.47
N TRP A 868 -22.68 -6.95 -25.48
CA TRP A 868 -21.65 -6.29 -26.29
C TRP A 868 -21.85 -6.50 -27.81
N TYR A 869 -22.13 -7.74 -28.24
CA TYR A 869 -22.43 -7.99 -29.65
C TYR A 869 -23.82 -7.47 -30.06
N GLY A 870 -24.78 -7.42 -29.12
CA GLY A 870 -26.09 -6.81 -29.35
C GLY A 870 -26.04 -5.29 -29.55
N GLN A 871 -25.09 -4.58 -28.92
CA GLN A 871 -24.90 -3.14 -29.14
C GLN A 871 -24.15 -2.84 -30.43
N ALA A 872 -23.17 -3.67 -30.83
CA ALA A 872 -22.49 -3.53 -32.13
C ALA A 872 -23.44 -3.74 -33.31
N ALA A 873 -24.47 -4.58 -33.17
CA ALA A 873 -25.51 -4.77 -34.17
C ALA A 873 -26.56 -3.62 -34.23
N SER A 874 -26.52 -2.67 -33.30
CA SER A 874 -27.49 -1.55 -33.25
C SER A 874 -26.97 -0.24 -33.86
N SER A 875 -25.68 -0.15 -34.21
CA SER A 875 -25.09 1.04 -34.86
C SER A 875 -24.96 0.96 -36.38
N GLU A 876 -25.35 -0.15 -37.00
CA GLU A 876 -25.42 -0.30 -38.46
C GLU A 876 -26.88 -0.56 -38.87
N ASN A 877 -27.57 0.50 -39.26
CA ASN A 877 -28.78 0.41 -40.07
C ASN A 877 -28.73 1.51 -41.13
N MET A 878 -28.19 1.17 -42.31
CA MET A 878 -28.83 1.52 -43.57
C MET A 878 -28.30 0.64 -44.71
N ASP A 879 -29.27 0.08 -45.44
CA ASP A 879 -29.21 -0.35 -46.83
C ASP A 879 -28.87 -1.82 -47.20
N ILE A 880 -29.96 -2.55 -47.47
CA ILE A 880 -30.25 -3.36 -48.68
C ILE A 880 -30.55 -4.86 -48.45
N ASN A 881 -31.83 -5.18 -48.69
CA ASN A 881 -32.48 -6.37 -49.24
C ASN A 881 -32.24 -7.81 -48.69
N ASN A 882 -33.40 -8.39 -48.37
CA ASN A 882 -33.87 -9.76 -48.59
C ASN A 882 -33.34 -10.93 -47.74
N ASN A 883 -34.30 -11.51 -47.01
CA ASN A 883 -34.55 -12.94 -46.85
C ASN A 883 -33.32 -13.81 -46.54
N ASN A 884 -32.90 -13.81 -45.27
CA ASN A 884 -32.45 -15.01 -44.55
C ASN A 884 -32.08 -14.62 -43.11
N ILE A 885 -33.10 -14.36 -42.28
CA ILE A 885 -32.92 -14.30 -40.82
C ILE A 885 -33.28 -15.69 -40.28
N GLN A 886 -32.28 -16.56 -40.22
CA GLN A 886 -32.27 -17.71 -39.31
C GLN A 886 -30.86 -17.86 -38.73
N ASP A 887 -30.72 -17.32 -37.52
CA ASP A 887 -29.73 -17.62 -36.48
C ASP A 887 -28.40 -18.22 -36.96
N ARG A 888 -27.43 -17.34 -37.25
CA ARG A 888 -26.01 -17.65 -37.07
C ARG A 888 -25.75 -17.85 -35.58
N ASN A 889 -25.92 -19.08 -35.11
CA ASN A 889 -25.34 -19.56 -33.86
C ASN A 889 -23.82 -19.40 -33.93
N LEU A 890 -23.31 -18.32 -33.33
CA LEU A 890 -21.92 -18.23 -32.86
C LEU A 890 -21.72 -19.25 -31.73
N GLY A 891 -21.53 -20.52 -32.12
CA GLY A 891 -21.18 -21.61 -31.22
C GLY A 891 -19.73 -21.48 -30.77
N LEU A 892 -19.47 -20.60 -29.80
CA LEU A 892 -18.18 -20.53 -29.12
C LEU A 892 -18.10 -21.66 -28.09
N ILE A 893 -17.26 -22.66 -28.39
CA ILE A 893 -16.96 -23.81 -27.53
C ILE A 893 -16.43 -23.29 -26.18
N THR A 894 -17.16 -23.55 -25.09
CA THR A 894 -16.75 -23.19 -23.72
C THR A 894 -16.47 -24.46 -22.91
N PHE A 895 -15.35 -24.45 -22.19
CA PHE A 895 -14.99 -25.50 -21.24
C PHE A 895 -16.12 -25.74 -20.23
N GLY A 896 -16.55 -27.01 -20.09
CA GLY A 896 -17.44 -27.46 -19.03
C GLY A 896 -18.95 -27.54 -19.35
N SER A 897 -19.40 -27.31 -20.58
CA SER A 897 -20.79 -27.66 -20.95
C SER A 897 -20.91 -29.15 -21.24
N LYS A 898 -21.79 -29.86 -20.51
CA LYS A 898 -22.35 -31.13 -20.99
C LYS A 898 -22.99 -30.83 -22.36
N GLN A 899 -22.65 -31.58 -23.41
CA GLN A 899 -23.28 -31.40 -24.71
C GLN A 899 -24.81 -31.48 -24.52
N PRO A 900 -25.60 -30.52 -25.04
CA PRO A 900 -27.01 -30.77 -25.19
C PRO A 900 -27.12 -31.94 -26.17
N GLY A 901 -27.81 -33.01 -25.76
CA GLY A 901 -28.27 -34.00 -26.74
C GLY A 901 -29.08 -33.28 -27.83
N PRO A 902 -29.07 -33.79 -29.07
CA PRO A 902 -29.76 -33.10 -30.17
C PRO A 902 -31.25 -32.94 -29.82
N PRO A 903 -31.87 -31.81 -30.22
CA PRO A 903 -33.28 -31.61 -29.95
C PRO A 903 -34.08 -32.63 -30.74
N LEU A 904 -34.83 -33.47 -30.02
CA LEU A 904 -35.88 -34.29 -30.59
C LEU A 904 -37.01 -33.36 -31.06
N ASP A 905 -37.58 -33.62 -32.23
CA ASP A 905 -38.84 -32.98 -32.61
C ASP A 905 -39.99 -33.46 -31.70
N HIS A 906 -41.18 -32.87 -31.85
CA HIS A 906 -42.37 -33.22 -31.06
C HIS A 906 -42.80 -34.70 -31.16
N HIS A 907 -42.14 -35.52 -31.99
CA HIS A 907 -42.39 -36.94 -32.17
C HIS A 907 -41.18 -37.85 -31.88
N GLY A 908 -40.07 -37.32 -31.37
CA GLY A 908 -38.99 -38.14 -30.82
C GLY A 908 -38.03 -38.77 -31.84
N ARG A 909 -37.77 -38.16 -33.01
CA ARG A 909 -36.73 -38.63 -33.96
C ARG A 909 -35.52 -37.70 -34.09
N PHE A 910 -34.37 -38.28 -34.41
CA PHE A 910 -33.08 -37.58 -34.60
C PHE A 910 -33.05 -36.82 -35.95
N ARG A 911 -32.47 -35.61 -35.95
CA ARG A 911 -32.26 -34.80 -37.16
C ARG A 911 -30.84 -35.01 -37.69
N ASN A 912 -30.70 -35.39 -38.97
CA ASN A 912 -29.41 -35.71 -39.61
C ASN A 912 -28.57 -34.42 -39.83
N PRO A 913 -27.23 -34.42 -39.65
CA PRO A 913 -26.42 -33.19 -39.69
C PRO A 913 -26.13 -32.59 -41.08
N THR A 914 -26.68 -33.13 -42.16
CA THR A 914 -26.30 -32.78 -43.54
C THR A 914 -27.00 -31.55 -44.13
N ASP A 915 -28.03 -31.00 -43.47
CA ASP A 915 -28.85 -29.89 -44.01
C ASP A 915 -28.24 -28.47 -43.86
N LYS A 916 -27.03 -28.31 -43.31
CA LYS A 916 -26.40 -26.98 -43.06
C LYS A 916 -25.04 -26.76 -43.72
N GLY A 917 -24.85 -27.26 -44.93
CA GLY A 917 -23.95 -26.68 -45.94
C GLY A 917 -22.57 -26.17 -45.50
N ILE A 918 -21.72 -27.01 -44.90
CA ILE A 918 -20.26 -26.81 -44.83
C ILE A 918 -19.55 -28.09 -45.29
N ASN A 919 -18.47 -27.90 -46.05
CA ASN A 919 -17.90 -28.85 -47.01
C ASN A 919 -17.47 -30.24 -46.48
N LEU A 920 -18.00 -31.22 -47.21
CA LEU A 920 -17.59 -32.59 -47.54
C LEU A 920 -16.10 -32.97 -47.38
N ALA A 921 -15.83 -34.06 -46.65
CA ALA A 921 -14.85 -35.05 -47.09
C ALA A 921 -15.57 -35.96 -48.09
N THR A 922 -15.15 -35.97 -49.35
CA THR A 922 -15.77 -36.82 -50.38
C THR A 922 -14.97 -38.11 -50.47
N VAL A 923 -15.60 -39.25 -50.21
CA VAL A 923 -15.02 -40.57 -50.50
C VAL A 923 -15.63 -41.05 -51.82
N THR A 924 -14.79 -41.20 -52.85
CA THR A 924 -15.17 -41.80 -54.13
C THR A 924 -14.56 -43.20 -54.22
N GLN A 925 -15.32 -44.16 -54.74
CA GLN A 925 -14.84 -45.51 -55.03
C GLN A 925 -14.80 -45.72 -56.55
N ALA A 926 -13.72 -46.30 -57.07
CA ALA A 926 -13.63 -46.64 -58.49
C ALA A 926 -14.34 -47.97 -58.77
N VAL A 927 -15.37 -47.95 -59.60
CA VAL A 927 -16.07 -49.16 -60.08
C VAL A 927 -15.67 -49.42 -61.54
N LYS A 928 -15.08 -50.59 -61.81
CA LYS A 928 -14.92 -51.11 -63.18
C LYS A 928 -16.16 -51.93 -63.52
N SER A 929 -17.02 -51.43 -64.40
CA SER A 929 -17.99 -52.28 -65.10
C SER A 929 -17.35 -52.81 -66.37
N ARG A 930 -17.61 -54.08 -66.66
CA ARG A 930 -17.22 -54.79 -67.88
C ARG A 930 -18.53 -55.10 -68.56
N ASP A 931 -18.78 -54.60 -69.79
CA ASP A 931 -19.47 -55.40 -70.79
C ASP A 931 -19.49 -54.81 -72.21
N ARG A 932 -19.69 -55.77 -73.12
CA ARG A 932 -19.49 -55.81 -74.57
C ARG A 932 -20.44 -54.89 -75.32
N ASP A 933 -19.89 -53.87 -75.99
CA ASP A 933 -19.70 -53.83 -77.43
C ASP A 933 -19.14 -52.44 -77.79
N GLY A 934 -18.30 -52.41 -78.82
CA GLY A 934 -17.31 -51.37 -79.09
C GLY A 934 -17.75 -49.90 -78.94
N GLY A 935 -16.94 -49.14 -78.21
CA GLY A 935 -16.69 -47.72 -78.47
C GLY A 935 -16.77 -46.78 -77.27
N ASP A 936 -15.60 -46.29 -76.85
CA ASP A 936 -15.31 -45.14 -75.95
C ASP A 936 -15.33 -45.39 -74.42
N ASP A 937 -14.13 -45.48 -73.85
CA ASP A 937 -13.84 -45.65 -72.42
C ASP A 937 -14.13 -44.34 -71.65
N ARG A 938 -15.22 -44.28 -70.87
CA ARG A 938 -15.45 -43.21 -69.89
C ARG A 938 -15.50 -43.78 -68.48
N SER A 939 -14.45 -43.55 -67.69
CA SER A 939 -14.45 -43.79 -66.24
C SER A 939 -15.32 -42.75 -65.53
N GLY A 940 -16.52 -43.12 -65.11
CA GLY A 940 -17.43 -42.27 -64.33
C GLY A 940 -17.26 -42.48 -62.82
N TRP A 941 -17.17 -41.39 -62.07
CA TRP A 941 -17.17 -41.39 -60.60
C TRP A 941 -18.58 -41.12 -60.09
N THR A 942 -19.14 -41.99 -59.26
CA THR A 942 -20.44 -41.77 -58.62
C THR A 942 -20.29 -41.46 -57.14
N ARG A 943 -21.04 -40.46 -56.68
CA ARG A 943 -21.16 -40.04 -55.29
C ARG A 943 -22.16 -40.97 -54.59
N LEU A 944 -21.79 -41.57 -53.47
CA LEU A 944 -22.74 -42.28 -52.61
C LEU A 944 -23.77 -41.26 -52.08
N GLN A 945 -25.03 -41.40 -52.48
CA GLN A 945 -26.16 -40.62 -51.96
C GLN A 945 -26.91 -41.47 -50.93
N ASP A 946 -27.26 -40.86 -49.80
CA ASP A 946 -28.23 -41.39 -48.84
C ASP A 946 -29.62 -41.30 -49.48
N GLY A 947 -30.24 -42.45 -49.75
CA GLY A 947 -31.61 -42.55 -50.25
C GLY A 947 -32.61 -42.54 -49.10
N ASP A 948 -33.45 -41.51 -49.07
CA ASP A 948 -34.66 -41.48 -48.25
C ASP A 948 -35.80 -42.12 -49.05
N ASP A 949 -36.21 -43.35 -48.68
CA ASP A 949 -37.59 -43.83 -48.85
C ASP A 949 -37.80 -45.12 -48.02
N TYR A 950 -38.64 -45.02 -46.99
CA TYR A 950 -39.15 -46.18 -46.24
C TYR A 950 -40.56 -46.49 -46.74
N SER A 951 -40.72 -47.59 -47.49
CA SER A 951 -41.99 -48.33 -47.48
C SER A 951 -41.76 -49.83 -47.52
N SER A 952 -42.52 -50.51 -46.67
CA SER A 952 -42.80 -51.95 -46.59
C SER A 952 -41.68 -52.94 -46.26
N SER A 953 -41.94 -53.67 -45.17
CA SER A 953 -41.69 -55.10 -44.94
C SER A 953 -40.89 -55.85 -46.02
N ASP A 954 -39.84 -56.56 -45.62
CA ASP A 954 -39.92 -57.98 -45.21
C ASP A 954 -38.51 -58.50 -44.86
N LYS A 955 -38.47 -59.68 -44.26
CA LYS A 955 -37.28 -60.46 -43.90
C LYS A 955 -36.31 -60.68 -45.08
N GLY A 956 -35.02 -60.77 -44.81
CA GLY A 956 -34.06 -61.22 -45.83
C GLY A 956 -32.61 -61.35 -45.33
N GLU A 957 -32.22 -62.60 -45.17
CA GLU A 957 -30.88 -63.17 -44.96
C GLU A 957 -29.84 -62.79 -46.07
N LEU A 958 -28.55 -63.13 -45.84
CA LEU A 958 -27.48 -63.41 -46.85
C LEU A 958 -26.70 -62.19 -47.44
N LEU A 959 -25.35 -62.12 -47.62
CA LEU A 959 -24.14 -63.00 -47.68
C LEU A 959 -22.89 -62.15 -47.32
N LYS A 960 -21.82 -62.58 -46.65
CA LYS A 960 -20.72 -63.56 -46.94
C LYS A 960 -19.83 -63.33 -48.19
N GLN A 961 -18.53 -63.23 -47.87
CA GLN A 961 -17.31 -63.73 -48.54
C GLN A 961 -16.53 -62.93 -49.60
N ASP A 962 -15.24 -62.76 -49.24
CA ASP A 962 -14.00 -63.04 -49.97
C ASP A 962 -13.57 -62.22 -51.18
N GLY A 963 -12.29 -61.82 -51.15
CA GLY A 963 -11.52 -61.52 -52.36
C GLY A 963 -10.55 -60.35 -52.25
N TRP A 964 -9.25 -60.66 -52.16
CA TRP A 964 -8.13 -59.73 -52.29
C TRP A 964 -8.20 -58.84 -53.54
N GLY A 965 -7.95 -57.55 -53.37
CA GLY A 965 -7.67 -56.60 -54.45
C GLY A 965 -7.53 -55.17 -53.90
N GLY A 966 -6.30 -54.69 -53.78
CA GLY A 966 -5.99 -53.43 -53.10
C GLY A 966 -6.64 -52.18 -53.70
N GLN A 967 -7.18 -51.33 -52.83
CA GLN A 967 -7.40 -49.90 -53.07
C GLN A 967 -6.93 -49.15 -51.82
N GLY A 968 -5.80 -48.46 -51.96
CA GLY A 968 -5.22 -47.64 -50.90
C GLY A 968 -6.02 -46.35 -50.70
N ILE A 969 -6.33 -46.03 -49.45
CA ILE A 969 -6.82 -44.71 -49.05
C ILE A 969 -5.57 -43.83 -48.83
N ARG A 970 -5.45 -42.72 -49.58
CA ARG A 970 -4.44 -41.69 -49.34
C ARG A 970 -5.14 -40.47 -48.74
N ALA A 971 -4.72 -40.03 -47.55
CA ALA A 971 -5.12 -38.75 -46.98
C ALA A 971 -4.08 -37.68 -47.36
N GLU A 972 -4.52 -36.55 -47.91
CA GLU A 972 -3.69 -35.36 -48.10
C GLU A 972 -3.77 -34.47 -46.84
N TYR A 973 -2.62 -33.93 -46.41
CA TYR A 973 -2.52 -32.97 -45.31
C TYR A 973 -2.32 -31.55 -45.86
N SER A 974 -3.01 -30.56 -45.29
CA SER A 974 -2.83 -29.13 -45.56
C SER A 974 -2.02 -28.44 -44.46
N TYR A 975 -1.13 -27.52 -44.84
CA TYR A 975 -0.37 -26.65 -43.94
C TYR A 975 -0.96 -25.22 -43.99
N GLN A 976 -0.95 -24.49 -42.86
CA GLN A 976 -1.21 -23.05 -42.84
C GLN A 976 0.12 -22.27 -42.94
N VAL A 977 0.17 -21.30 -43.85
CA VAL A 977 1.26 -20.31 -43.97
C VAL A 977 0.71 -18.97 -43.49
N GLU A 978 1.33 -18.36 -42.48
CA GLU A 978 1.07 -16.97 -42.10
C GLU A 978 1.91 -16.04 -42.99
N ILE A 979 1.27 -15.03 -43.60
CA ILE A 979 1.93 -13.99 -44.40
C ILE A 979 2.03 -12.74 -43.53
N GLU A 980 3.24 -12.28 -43.23
CA GLU A 980 3.49 -10.97 -42.62
C GLU A 980 3.46 -9.85 -43.70
N PRO A 981 2.93 -8.66 -43.39
CA PRO A 981 3.00 -7.51 -44.31
C PRO A 981 4.40 -6.88 -44.28
N ALA A 982 4.97 -6.65 -45.47
CA ALA A 982 6.26 -5.99 -45.66
C ALA A 982 6.23 -4.48 -45.32
N PRO A 983 7.35 -3.87 -44.91
CA PRO A 983 7.41 -2.45 -44.56
C PRO A 983 7.36 -1.56 -45.81
N VAL A 984 6.68 -0.42 -45.67
CA VAL A 984 6.54 0.60 -46.71
C VAL A 984 7.84 1.41 -46.84
N GLU A 985 8.56 1.24 -47.95
CA GLU A 985 9.62 2.17 -48.37
C GLU A 985 9.00 3.49 -48.87
N ARG A 986 9.53 4.62 -48.38
CA ARG A 986 9.32 5.93 -48.98
C ARG A 986 10.37 6.09 -50.07
N ASP A 987 9.92 6.25 -51.31
CA ASP A 987 10.75 6.84 -52.36
C ASP A 987 10.09 8.08 -52.95
N SER A 988 10.95 9.08 -53.09
CA SER A 988 10.78 10.42 -53.63
C SER A 988 10.93 10.46 -55.15
N ASP A 989 10.31 11.49 -55.75
CA ASP A 989 10.61 12.15 -57.03
C ASP A 989 10.18 11.56 -58.40
N GLY A 990 9.01 12.06 -58.87
CA GLY A 990 8.74 12.70 -60.20
C GLY A 990 8.82 11.90 -61.52
N PRO A 991 8.49 12.50 -62.70
CA PRO A 991 7.45 13.50 -63.00
C PRO A 991 6.58 13.16 -64.27
N HIS A 992 5.57 14.01 -64.48
CA HIS A 992 4.94 14.44 -65.76
C HIS A 992 3.74 13.71 -66.40
N ARG A 993 2.71 14.57 -66.64
CA ARG A 993 1.87 14.75 -67.85
C ARG A 993 1.00 13.55 -68.25
N ARG A 994 -0.33 13.67 -68.38
CA ARG A 994 -1.15 14.69 -69.04
C ARG A 994 -2.56 14.66 -68.47
#